data_AF-A0A7X3NS38-F1
#
_entry.id   AF-A0A7X3NS38-F1
#
_cell.length_a   1.000
_cell.length_b   1.000
_cell.length_c   1.000
_cell.angle_alpha   90.00
_cell.angle_beta   90.00
_cell.angle_gamma   90.00
#
_symmetry.space_group_name_H-M   'P 1'
#
loop_
_entity.id
_entity.type
_entity.pdbx_description
1 polymer ?
#
loop_
_entity_poly.entity_id
_entity_poly.type
_entity_poly.pdbx_seq_one_letter_code
_entity_poly.pdbx_strand_id
1 'polypeptide(L)'
;MDITLKSKYRSGLVDQEISQTILPKLLEAGAKELTLILLKVMFDSKVVEERCDAKITEAAKESTLDLLRAMFGAESVNHEIITDVETYEPKSVNREITYMQENSLRDALKEHGESIAQLCGIHAANVALEQIRIVIAGGVTSFDRIQLVRTEPSDAHRESYAELLVGFVSRVLQFAQPTIIAQILEDLLQVPQTIIRRIALTAVTHHYGDLKQMFWEWKGNPLEEVSLKPELYQLIQTNCTEFKESEIEQILDWVELAQYTAIFAKDDETRSKAAAYRKREWLSALLETGNENVIAAYEKYQKINPAKIENPGSLSNIEIWAGSTSPLTVEKMSAMSNVQIAKYLANFKEPEIVIRKSDPTEEGLAKTLNECVTATPQRFTDNLQPFQDVRNFYQNWLLHGFLAAWRNKKEFDWAALLEYIHQLLLSKRFWTEQHDAHSNYRQWTLLVIADLITSGTVDDRHAFDAQLLPLTEQILLVLVEVVKPSPPTLENLPDVPPNSDKGKVFSAMVNYSLRFARINKDPEQRIRWSHAIKADFTKRLDRSVEPSFEFSYTLGVYLLNLLHLDEEWVMHNLSRIFPQQDELNWQAAFSGYLLDRRIYEDIYSLFKTHGHYRKALNTNFAGDEVIEALVDHICIGWVQDWETLDDDTSLIYQLIKSGDPKLLSAIVHFFLEQGDELRENSEPEKMKAYDQVKAKIKPAWGVLFEELSKNSELVEYQEVLGPLSGWLGLIDTVDVEVLNWVKESIRHINKPSGYYITISRVIKALLKHVSKTPDAVAEIYRQIPQRVLTDLQTEEDDIKKTVRILYNHKYTDVADKICEQFGKGGVYFLRPIYDEHQR
;
A
#
# COMPACT_ATOMS: atom_id res chain seq x y z
N MET A 1 21.03 9.21 -21.36
CA MET A 1 20.55 7.98 -20.71
C MET A 1 21.31 7.72 -19.43
N ASP A 2 22.62 7.42 -19.47
CA ASP A 2 23.45 7.26 -18.26
C ASP A 2 23.41 8.48 -17.32
N ILE A 3 23.57 9.70 -17.88
CA ILE A 3 23.44 10.97 -17.13
C ILE A 3 22.01 11.15 -16.54
N THR A 4 20.99 10.67 -17.25
CA THR A 4 19.58 10.82 -16.87
C THR A 4 19.21 9.88 -15.72
N LEU A 5 19.66 8.63 -15.79
CA LEU A 5 19.49 7.60 -14.74
C LEU A 5 20.24 7.97 -13.45
N LYS A 6 21.37 8.68 -13.57
CA LYS A 6 22.17 9.18 -12.45
C LYS A 6 21.66 10.50 -11.86
N SER A 7 20.58 11.09 -12.40
CA SER A 7 20.07 12.40 -11.98
C SER A 7 19.19 12.32 -10.72
N LYS A 8 19.16 13.40 -9.94
CA LYS A 8 18.42 13.49 -8.67
C LYS A 8 16.89 13.56 -8.83
N TYR A 9 16.39 13.73 -10.07
CA TYR A 9 14.98 13.91 -10.43
C TYR A 9 14.43 12.64 -11.10
N ARG A 10 14.41 11.55 -10.32
CA ARG A 10 14.03 10.19 -10.76
C ARG A 10 12.58 10.17 -11.26
N SER A 11 12.35 9.77 -12.51
CA SER A 11 11.01 9.40 -12.99
C SER A 11 11.07 7.97 -13.55
N GLY A 12 10.14 7.11 -13.15
CA GLY A 12 10.05 5.72 -13.64
C GLY A 12 9.82 5.60 -15.16
N LEU A 13 9.58 6.73 -15.84
CA LEU A 13 9.39 6.86 -17.27
C LEU A 13 10.62 6.42 -18.08
N VAL A 14 11.84 6.72 -17.60
CA VAL A 14 13.08 6.34 -18.30
C VAL A 14 13.30 4.82 -18.22
N ASP A 15 13.00 4.22 -17.08
CA ASP A 15 13.12 2.78 -16.88
C ASP A 15 12.13 2.01 -17.75
N GLN A 16 10.88 2.51 -17.87
CA GLN A 16 9.87 1.97 -18.77
C GLN A 16 10.25 2.11 -20.25
N GLU A 17 10.79 3.26 -20.66
CA GLU A 17 11.22 3.44 -22.06
C GLU A 17 12.40 2.52 -22.42
N ILE A 18 13.32 2.30 -21.48
CA ILE A 18 14.41 1.33 -21.66
C ILE A 18 13.86 -0.09 -21.84
N SER A 19 12.97 -0.53 -20.95
CA SER A 19 12.45 -1.90 -20.96
C SER A 19 11.48 -2.17 -22.11
N GLN A 20 10.54 -1.25 -22.38
CA GLN A 20 9.43 -1.48 -23.32
C GLN A 20 9.72 -1.04 -24.75
N THR A 21 10.69 -0.13 -24.96
CA THR A 21 10.95 0.45 -26.29
C THR A 21 12.38 0.22 -26.77
N ILE A 22 13.39 0.61 -25.99
CA ILE A 22 14.78 0.63 -26.46
C ILE A 22 15.35 -0.79 -26.54
N LEU A 23 15.25 -1.57 -25.47
CA LEU A 23 15.78 -2.92 -25.42
C LEU A 23 15.16 -3.83 -26.50
N PRO A 24 13.82 -3.89 -26.69
CA PRO A 24 13.20 -4.65 -27.77
C PRO A 24 13.72 -4.28 -29.16
N LYS A 25 13.82 -2.97 -29.47
CA LYS A 25 14.31 -2.51 -30.77
C LYS A 25 15.76 -2.90 -31.04
N LEU A 26 16.62 -2.89 -30.02
CA LEU A 26 18.01 -3.32 -30.16
C LEU A 26 18.11 -4.83 -30.41
N LEU A 27 17.25 -5.61 -29.75
CA LEU A 27 17.16 -7.06 -29.94
C LEU A 27 16.63 -7.40 -31.34
N GLU A 28 15.54 -6.75 -31.78
CA GLU A 28 14.99 -6.90 -33.14
C GLU A 28 16.00 -6.51 -34.23
N ALA A 29 16.81 -5.47 -33.99
CA ALA A 29 17.85 -5.03 -34.91
C ALA A 29 19.12 -5.90 -34.87
N GLY A 30 19.23 -6.87 -33.97
CA GLY A 30 20.43 -7.69 -33.77
C GLY A 30 21.66 -6.88 -33.33
N ALA A 31 21.45 -5.75 -32.65
CA ALA A 31 22.48 -4.77 -32.34
C ALA A 31 23.33 -5.13 -31.10
N LYS A 32 24.07 -6.25 -31.18
CA LYS A 32 24.82 -6.84 -30.05
C LYS A 32 25.62 -5.85 -29.21
N GLU A 33 26.47 -5.03 -29.82
CA GLU A 33 27.34 -4.08 -29.08
C GLU A 33 26.53 -3.02 -28.31
N LEU A 34 25.45 -2.53 -28.91
CA LEU A 34 24.56 -1.56 -28.26
C LEU A 34 23.78 -2.20 -27.12
N THR A 35 23.34 -3.46 -27.29
CA THR A 35 22.69 -4.22 -26.22
C THR A 35 23.64 -4.45 -25.04
N LEU A 36 24.91 -4.76 -25.27
CA LEU A 36 25.90 -4.90 -24.19
C LEU A 36 26.16 -3.58 -23.45
N ILE A 37 26.21 -2.46 -24.16
CA ILE A 37 26.31 -1.13 -23.53
C ILE A 37 25.06 -0.83 -22.71
N LEU A 38 23.87 -1.15 -23.22
CA LEU A 38 22.62 -0.97 -22.50
C LEU A 38 22.57 -1.79 -21.21
N LEU A 39 23.01 -3.05 -21.24
CA LEU A 39 23.08 -3.90 -20.04
C LEU A 39 23.99 -3.31 -18.96
N LYS A 40 25.14 -2.73 -19.34
CA LYS A 40 26.01 -2.03 -18.38
C LYS A 40 25.28 -0.90 -17.68
N VAL A 41 24.45 -0.15 -18.42
CA VAL A 41 23.64 0.94 -17.86
C VAL A 41 22.51 0.41 -16.98
N MET A 42 21.82 -0.65 -17.41
CA MET A 42 20.72 -1.26 -16.65
C MET A 42 21.19 -1.86 -15.32
N PHE A 43 22.37 -2.49 -15.31
CA PHE A 43 22.95 -3.08 -14.10
C PHE A 43 23.72 -2.08 -13.26
N ASP A 44 23.93 -0.84 -13.69
CA ASP A 44 24.74 0.10 -12.92
C ASP A 44 24.10 0.40 -11.54
N SER A 45 24.95 0.55 -10.53
CA SER A 45 24.54 0.78 -9.14
C SER A 45 25.58 1.61 -8.39
N LYS A 46 25.16 2.22 -7.29
CA LYS A 46 26.03 2.95 -6.37
C LYS A 46 26.05 2.28 -5.01
N VAL A 47 27.24 2.04 -4.46
CA VAL A 47 27.40 1.60 -3.07
C VAL A 47 27.38 2.82 -2.14
N VAL A 48 26.56 2.75 -1.10
CA VAL A 48 26.38 3.78 -0.08
C VAL A 48 26.54 3.16 1.30
N GLU A 49 27.22 3.87 2.19
CA GLU A 49 27.37 3.48 3.59
C GLU A 49 26.11 3.90 4.37
N GLU A 50 25.39 2.92 4.92
CA GLU A 50 24.19 3.13 5.73
C GLU A 50 24.55 2.91 7.20
N ARG A 51 24.22 3.86 8.09
CA ARG A 51 24.46 3.71 9.53
C ARG A 51 23.48 2.70 10.11
N CYS A 52 23.99 1.67 10.78
CA CYS A 52 23.15 0.71 11.49
C CYS A 52 22.44 1.37 12.67
N ASP A 53 21.14 1.14 12.79
CA ASP A 53 20.41 1.43 14.03
C ASP A 53 20.97 0.52 15.14
N ALA A 54 21.31 1.09 16.28
CA ALA A 54 21.89 0.36 17.41
C ALA A 54 20.97 -0.79 17.84
N LYS A 55 19.65 -0.62 17.75
CA LYS A 55 18.67 -1.66 18.11
C LYS A 55 18.65 -2.84 17.14
N ILE A 56 18.84 -2.60 15.83
CA ILE A 56 18.90 -3.68 14.82
C ILE A 56 20.18 -4.48 14.99
N THR A 57 21.26 -3.79 15.35
CA THR A 57 22.57 -4.40 15.60
C THR A 57 22.54 -5.30 16.82
N GLU A 58 21.89 -4.85 17.90
CA GLU A 58 21.71 -5.60 19.14
C GLU A 58 20.78 -6.81 18.92
N ALA A 59 19.66 -6.63 18.21
CA ALA A 59 18.78 -7.74 17.83
C ALA A 59 19.45 -8.77 16.90
N ALA A 60 20.34 -8.35 16.00
CA ALA A 60 21.11 -9.27 15.14
C ALA A 60 22.20 -10.02 15.91
N LYS A 61 22.87 -9.37 16.87
CA LYS A 61 23.82 -10.01 17.80
C LYS A 61 23.11 -11.05 18.66
N GLU A 62 21.98 -10.66 19.25
CA GLU A 62 21.16 -11.52 20.09
C GLU A 62 20.59 -12.68 19.27
N SER A 63 20.06 -12.41 18.06
CA SER A 63 19.66 -13.44 17.11
C SER A 63 20.81 -14.38 16.71
N THR A 64 22.05 -13.90 16.60
CA THR A 64 23.22 -14.72 16.30
C THR A 64 23.63 -15.57 17.52
N LEU A 65 23.63 -14.99 18.71
CA LEU A 65 23.87 -15.69 19.98
C LEU A 65 22.79 -16.74 20.23
N ASP A 66 21.56 -16.45 19.87
CA ASP A 66 20.41 -17.36 19.98
C ASP A 66 20.41 -18.41 18.88
N LEU A 67 20.93 -18.10 17.69
CA LEU A 67 21.28 -19.09 16.66
C LEU A 67 22.27 -20.11 17.23
N LEU A 68 23.32 -19.62 17.88
CA LEU A 68 24.32 -20.46 18.55
C LEU A 68 23.68 -21.26 19.71
N ARG A 69 22.85 -20.62 20.55
CA ARG A 69 22.16 -21.32 21.66
C ARG A 69 21.10 -22.32 21.18
N ALA A 70 20.43 -22.08 20.06
CA ALA A 70 19.42 -22.99 19.49
C ALA A 70 20.05 -24.15 18.72
N MET A 71 21.17 -23.90 18.04
CA MET A 71 21.94 -24.93 17.34
C MET A 71 22.66 -25.88 18.31
N PHE A 72 23.01 -25.41 19.51
CA PHE A 72 23.90 -26.14 20.43
C PHE A 72 23.33 -26.39 21.84
N GLY A 73 22.24 -25.72 22.22
CA GLY A 73 21.67 -25.69 23.58
C GLY A 73 22.15 -24.46 24.37
N ALA A 74 21.28 -23.86 25.19
CA ALA A 74 21.54 -22.58 25.88
C ALA A 74 22.79 -22.58 26.77
N GLU A 75 23.12 -23.72 27.37
CA GLU A 75 24.30 -23.85 28.23
C GLU A 75 25.59 -24.08 27.42
N SER A 76 25.52 -24.31 26.10
CA SER A 76 26.52 -25.00 25.25
C SER A 76 27.49 -24.16 24.45
N VAL A 77 27.34 -22.84 24.48
CA VAL A 77 28.10 -21.92 23.63
C VAL A 77 29.38 -21.47 24.35
N ASN A 78 30.52 -21.47 23.65
CA ASN A 78 31.82 -21.06 24.20
C ASN A 78 31.81 -19.56 24.60
N HIS A 79 32.30 -19.25 25.80
CA HIS A 79 32.25 -17.91 26.40
C HIS A 79 33.03 -16.85 25.61
N GLU A 80 34.15 -17.22 24.97
CA GLU A 80 34.91 -16.29 24.11
C GLU A 80 34.11 -15.84 22.88
N ILE A 81 33.33 -16.75 22.27
CA ILE A 81 32.51 -16.45 21.09
C ILE A 81 31.31 -15.58 21.46
N ILE A 82 30.72 -15.82 22.63
CA ILE A 82 29.69 -14.94 23.18
C ILE A 82 30.24 -13.52 23.31
N THR A 83 31.45 -13.40 23.84
CA THR A 83 32.13 -12.11 24.04
C THR A 83 32.47 -11.42 22.72
N ASP A 84 32.91 -12.15 21.69
CA ASP A 84 33.20 -11.60 20.36
C ASP A 84 31.93 -11.10 19.64
N VAL A 85 30.81 -11.81 19.75
CA VAL A 85 29.53 -11.38 19.15
C VAL A 85 28.94 -10.20 19.93
N GLU A 86 29.02 -10.21 21.26
CA GLU A 86 28.58 -9.10 22.12
C GLU A 86 29.38 -7.82 21.85
N THR A 87 30.70 -7.94 21.60
CA THR A 87 31.58 -6.78 21.36
C THR A 87 31.61 -6.28 19.91
N TYR A 88 31.07 -7.03 18.94
CA TYR A 88 31.08 -6.66 17.51
C TYR A 88 30.04 -5.60 17.12
N GLU A 89 30.37 -4.30 17.15
CA GLU A 89 29.48 -3.24 16.67
C GLU A 89 29.78 -2.82 15.22
N PRO A 90 29.01 -3.26 14.20
CA PRO A 90 29.08 -2.65 12.87
C PRO A 90 28.56 -1.21 12.95
N LYS A 91 29.47 -0.24 12.82
CA LYS A 91 29.15 1.20 12.81
C LYS A 91 28.35 1.61 11.56
N SER A 92 28.40 0.81 10.51
CA SER A 92 27.71 0.99 9.23
C SER A 92 27.71 -0.32 8.44
N VAL A 93 26.75 -0.48 7.53
CA VAL A 93 26.71 -1.54 6.52
C VAL A 93 26.62 -0.88 5.14
N ASN A 94 27.40 -1.39 4.19
CA ASN A 94 27.34 -0.91 2.82
C ASN A 94 26.14 -1.55 2.11
N ARG A 95 25.38 -0.71 1.39
CA ARG A 95 24.24 -1.10 0.59
C ARG A 95 24.36 -0.56 -0.83
N GLU A 96 23.93 -1.36 -1.78
CA GLU A 96 23.79 -1.01 -3.18
C GLU A 96 22.47 -0.30 -3.48
N ILE A 97 22.54 0.77 -4.26
CA ILE A 97 21.39 1.51 -4.78
C ILE A 97 21.46 1.46 -6.31
N THR A 98 20.49 0.81 -6.93
CA THR A 98 20.39 0.68 -8.39
C THR A 98 19.95 2.00 -9.02
N TYR A 99 20.45 2.31 -10.22
CA TYR A 99 19.96 3.47 -10.95
C TYR A 99 18.59 3.18 -11.59
N MET A 100 18.43 2.03 -12.25
CA MET A 100 17.14 1.50 -12.72
C MET A 100 16.33 0.93 -11.54
N GLN A 101 15.03 1.17 -11.49
CA GLN A 101 14.15 0.57 -10.46
C GLN A 101 14.17 -0.97 -10.54
N GLU A 102 14.25 -1.64 -9.39
CA GLU A 102 14.35 -3.11 -9.31
C GLU A 102 13.19 -3.82 -10.01
N ASN A 103 11.96 -3.31 -9.87
CA ASN A 103 10.79 -3.86 -10.57
C ASN A 103 10.94 -3.78 -12.09
N SER A 104 11.38 -2.64 -12.62
CA SER A 104 11.56 -2.46 -14.06
C SER A 104 12.72 -3.30 -14.59
N LEU A 105 13.79 -3.45 -13.82
CA LEU A 105 14.90 -4.35 -14.16
C LEU A 105 14.41 -5.80 -14.20
N ARG A 106 13.68 -6.25 -13.18
CA ARG A 106 13.07 -7.58 -13.13
C ARG A 106 12.21 -7.84 -14.35
N ASP A 107 11.29 -6.92 -14.66
CA ASP A 107 10.35 -7.09 -15.76
C ASP A 107 11.11 -7.19 -17.11
N ALA A 108 12.12 -6.35 -17.32
CA ALA A 108 12.97 -6.39 -18.53
C ALA A 108 13.74 -7.72 -18.66
N LEU A 109 14.34 -8.22 -17.57
CA LEU A 109 15.08 -9.48 -17.59
C LEU A 109 14.15 -10.70 -17.73
N LYS A 110 12.94 -10.63 -17.17
CA LYS A 110 11.92 -11.67 -17.31
C LYS A 110 11.42 -11.76 -18.75
N GLU A 111 11.09 -10.62 -19.36
CA GLU A 111 10.51 -10.54 -20.71
C GLU A 111 11.53 -10.78 -21.82
N HIS A 112 12.74 -10.22 -21.69
CA HIS A 112 13.73 -10.20 -22.79
C HIS A 112 15.01 -10.99 -22.50
N GLY A 113 15.14 -11.61 -21.31
CA GLY A 113 16.37 -12.30 -20.90
C GLY A 113 16.83 -13.40 -21.86
N GLU A 114 15.90 -14.15 -22.44
CA GLU A 114 16.22 -15.18 -23.43
C GLU A 114 16.77 -14.59 -24.73
N SER A 115 16.12 -13.55 -25.27
CA SER A 115 16.58 -12.85 -26.47
C SER A 115 17.95 -12.19 -26.26
N ILE A 116 18.20 -11.64 -25.06
CA ILE A 116 19.52 -11.12 -24.68
C ILE A 116 20.56 -12.24 -24.69
N ALA A 117 20.25 -13.39 -24.08
CA ALA A 117 21.15 -14.53 -24.03
C ALA A 117 21.47 -15.05 -25.45
N GLN A 118 20.46 -15.15 -26.33
CA GLN A 118 20.64 -15.58 -27.72
C GLN A 118 21.51 -14.60 -28.53
N LEU A 119 21.30 -13.29 -28.38
CA LEU A 119 22.03 -12.28 -29.14
C LEU A 119 23.47 -12.05 -28.64
N CYS A 120 23.63 -11.91 -27.32
CA CYS A 120 24.87 -11.48 -26.69
C CYS A 120 25.72 -12.66 -26.18
N GLY A 121 25.08 -13.79 -25.88
CA GLY A 121 25.70 -14.97 -25.29
C GLY A 121 26.47 -14.63 -24.02
N ILE A 122 27.63 -15.26 -23.88
CA ILE A 122 28.51 -15.13 -22.72
C ILE A 122 28.95 -13.69 -22.41
N HIS A 123 28.92 -12.80 -23.40
CA HIS A 123 29.29 -11.39 -23.20
C HIS A 123 28.31 -10.68 -22.26
N ALA A 124 27.02 -11.05 -22.29
CA ALA A 124 26.03 -10.50 -21.37
C ALA A 124 26.23 -11.00 -19.93
N ALA A 125 26.56 -12.29 -19.76
CA ALA A 125 26.92 -12.85 -18.46
C ALA A 125 28.16 -12.15 -17.86
N ASN A 126 29.18 -11.87 -18.68
CA ASN A 126 30.38 -11.16 -18.23
C ASN A 126 30.07 -9.74 -17.74
N VAL A 127 29.15 -9.02 -18.38
CA VAL A 127 28.70 -7.69 -17.93
C VAL A 127 28.07 -7.76 -16.53
N ALA A 128 27.20 -8.74 -16.28
CA ALA A 128 26.59 -8.91 -14.96
C ALA A 128 27.61 -9.43 -13.91
N LEU A 129 28.51 -10.34 -14.28
CA LEU A 129 29.58 -10.83 -13.40
C LEU A 129 30.53 -9.70 -12.96
N GLU A 130 30.87 -8.80 -13.88
CA GLU A 130 31.69 -7.61 -13.56
C GLU A 130 30.96 -6.73 -12.54
N GLN A 131 29.65 -6.53 -12.71
CA GLN A 131 28.85 -5.78 -11.75
C GLN A 131 28.77 -6.45 -10.37
N ILE A 132 28.58 -7.78 -10.32
CA ILE A 132 28.61 -8.54 -9.05
C ILE A 132 29.95 -8.31 -8.34
N ARG A 133 31.08 -8.35 -9.07
CA ARG A 133 32.41 -8.08 -8.50
C ARG A 133 32.53 -6.65 -7.96
N ILE A 134 31.99 -5.65 -8.66
CA ILE A 134 31.99 -4.25 -8.22
C ILE A 134 31.23 -4.11 -6.89
N VAL A 135 30.04 -4.70 -6.80
CA VAL A 135 29.19 -4.61 -5.60
C VAL A 135 29.85 -5.32 -4.41
N ILE A 136 30.40 -6.52 -4.62
CA ILE A 136 31.16 -7.25 -3.58
C ILE A 136 32.39 -6.46 -3.13
N ALA A 137 33.15 -5.87 -4.07
CA ALA A 137 34.31 -5.04 -3.74
C ALA A 137 33.94 -3.78 -2.94
N GLY A 138 32.70 -3.32 -3.06
CA GLY A 138 32.13 -2.27 -2.23
C GLY A 138 31.77 -2.70 -0.81
N GLY A 139 31.98 -3.95 -0.41
CA GLY A 139 31.69 -4.45 0.95
C GLY A 139 30.21 -4.73 1.22
N VAL A 140 29.41 -4.87 0.17
CA VAL A 140 27.98 -5.19 0.25
C VAL A 140 27.80 -6.70 0.46
N THR A 141 26.93 -7.09 1.40
CA THR A 141 26.70 -8.49 1.81
C THR A 141 25.39 -9.09 1.28
N SER A 142 24.71 -8.42 0.34
CA SER A 142 23.41 -8.86 -0.19
C SER A 142 23.47 -10.23 -0.87
N PHE A 143 24.58 -10.55 -1.55
CA PHE A 143 24.80 -11.86 -2.16
C PHE A 143 24.93 -13.01 -1.14
N ASP A 144 25.37 -12.72 0.08
CA ASP A 144 25.54 -13.74 1.14
C ASP A 144 24.19 -14.26 1.66
N ARG A 145 23.12 -13.49 1.45
CA ARG A 145 21.74 -13.84 1.88
C ARG A 145 21.04 -14.81 0.93
N ILE A 146 21.56 -14.99 -0.29
CA ILE A 146 20.97 -15.87 -1.30
C ILE A 146 21.07 -17.32 -0.80
N GLN A 147 19.93 -17.95 -0.51
CA GLN A 147 19.91 -19.33 0.02
C GLN A 147 20.24 -20.37 -1.06
N LEU A 148 19.72 -20.20 -2.28
CA LEU A 148 19.98 -21.07 -3.43
C LEU A 148 20.01 -20.22 -4.71
N VAL A 149 20.99 -20.45 -5.59
CA VAL A 149 21.02 -19.81 -6.91
C VAL A 149 19.89 -20.36 -7.79
N ARG A 150 19.04 -19.48 -8.29
CA ARG A 150 17.93 -19.81 -9.20
C ARG A 150 18.21 -19.29 -10.60
N THR A 151 17.66 -19.94 -11.62
CA THR A 151 17.74 -19.48 -13.02
C THR A 151 16.51 -18.68 -13.46
N GLU A 152 15.39 -18.79 -12.71
CA GLU A 152 14.16 -18.07 -12.98
C GLU A 152 13.79 -17.12 -11.82
N PRO A 153 13.23 -15.93 -12.15
CA PRO A 153 12.62 -15.04 -11.18
C PRO A 153 11.49 -15.72 -10.39
N SER A 154 11.49 -15.57 -9.08
CA SER A 154 10.39 -15.93 -8.18
C SER A 154 9.13 -15.12 -8.47
N ASP A 155 7.94 -15.73 -8.32
CA ASP A 155 6.65 -15.01 -8.35
C ASP A 155 6.41 -14.14 -7.10
N ALA A 156 7.35 -14.14 -6.15
CA ALA A 156 7.31 -13.26 -4.98
C ALA A 156 7.41 -11.79 -5.41
N HIS A 157 6.62 -10.92 -4.79
CA HIS A 157 6.44 -9.52 -5.22
C HIS A 157 7.69 -8.62 -5.06
N ARG A 158 8.80 -9.13 -4.53
CA ARG A 158 10.06 -8.37 -4.32
C ARG A 158 11.28 -9.30 -4.42
N GLU A 159 11.92 -9.33 -5.58
CA GLU A 159 13.28 -9.87 -5.71
C GLU A 159 14.30 -8.76 -5.50
N SER A 160 15.37 -9.05 -4.79
CA SER A 160 16.47 -8.12 -4.60
C SER A 160 17.30 -7.97 -5.87
N TYR A 161 17.96 -6.84 -6.05
CA TYR A 161 18.90 -6.63 -7.14
C TYR A 161 20.01 -7.71 -7.22
N ALA A 162 20.50 -8.20 -6.08
CA ALA A 162 21.47 -9.29 -6.03
C ALA A 162 20.92 -10.58 -6.65
N GLU A 163 19.66 -10.94 -6.33
CA GLU A 163 18.98 -12.10 -6.92
C GLU A 163 18.77 -11.93 -8.43
N LEU A 164 18.43 -10.72 -8.90
CA LEU A 164 18.26 -10.42 -10.32
C LEU A 164 19.55 -10.62 -11.12
N LEU A 165 20.70 -10.12 -10.62
CA LEU A 165 21.99 -10.30 -11.29
C LEU A 165 22.42 -11.76 -11.33
N VAL A 166 22.34 -12.44 -10.19
CA VAL A 166 22.71 -13.85 -10.07
C VAL A 166 21.82 -14.72 -10.96
N GLY A 167 20.51 -14.49 -10.93
CA GLY A 167 19.55 -15.23 -11.76
C GLY A 167 19.78 -15.01 -13.25
N PHE A 168 20.07 -13.77 -13.66
CA PHE A 168 20.39 -13.47 -15.05
C PHE A 168 21.64 -14.19 -15.55
N VAL A 169 22.75 -14.15 -14.79
CA VAL A 169 23.98 -14.86 -15.17
C VAL A 169 23.72 -16.36 -15.30
N SER A 170 23.08 -16.95 -14.29
CA SER A 170 22.78 -18.39 -14.27
C SER A 170 21.90 -18.79 -15.46
N ARG A 171 20.92 -17.97 -15.82
CA ARG A 171 20.07 -18.20 -17.00
C ARG A 171 20.84 -18.13 -18.32
N VAL A 172 21.74 -17.15 -18.48
CA VAL A 172 22.58 -17.06 -19.70
C VAL A 172 23.48 -18.28 -19.83
N LEU A 173 24.08 -18.74 -18.73
CA LEU A 173 24.93 -19.94 -18.72
C LEU A 173 24.14 -21.22 -18.98
N GLN A 174 22.88 -21.29 -18.51
CA GLN A 174 21.98 -22.40 -18.77
C GLN A 174 21.75 -22.61 -20.28
N PHE A 175 21.56 -21.55 -21.06
CA PHE A 175 21.34 -21.64 -22.51
C PHE A 175 22.63 -21.68 -23.34
N ALA A 176 23.79 -21.47 -22.74
CA ALA A 176 25.06 -21.46 -23.45
C ALA A 176 25.55 -22.88 -23.76
N GLN A 177 26.26 -23.04 -24.89
CA GLN A 177 26.84 -24.32 -25.28
C GLN A 177 27.99 -24.71 -24.33
N PRO A 178 28.02 -25.94 -23.78
CA PRO A 178 29.03 -26.39 -22.82
C PRO A 178 30.47 -26.17 -23.29
N THR A 179 30.74 -26.44 -24.57
CA THR A 179 32.08 -26.29 -25.18
C THR A 179 32.57 -24.84 -25.20
N ILE A 180 31.66 -23.86 -25.19
CA ILE A 180 31.99 -22.43 -25.20
C ILE A 180 32.26 -21.92 -23.78
N ILE A 181 31.52 -22.44 -22.79
CA ILE A 181 31.58 -21.94 -21.41
C ILE A 181 32.53 -22.72 -20.52
N ALA A 182 33.01 -23.90 -20.95
CA ALA A 182 33.86 -24.77 -20.12
C ALA A 182 35.03 -24.03 -19.47
N GLN A 183 35.85 -23.33 -20.26
CA GLN A 183 37.01 -22.61 -19.73
C GLN A 183 36.61 -21.49 -18.74
N ILE A 184 35.49 -20.81 -19.03
CA ILE A 184 35.00 -19.73 -18.16
C ILE A 184 34.51 -20.30 -16.83
N LEU A 185 33.81 -21.43 -16.85
CA LEU A 185 33.35 -22.09 -15.62
C LEU A 185 34.52 -22.59 -14.77
N GLU A 186 35.59 -23.11 -15.39
CA GLU A 186 36.83 -23.42 -14.67
C GLU A 186 37.37 -22.19 -13.95
N ASP A 187 37.46 -21.05 -14.65
CA ASP A 187 37.95 -19.80 -14.07
C ASP A 187 37.04 -19.31 -12.92
N LEU A 188 35.71 -19.38 -13.09
CA LEU A 188 34.74 -18.96 -12.07
C LEU A 188 34.74 -19.87 -10.83
N LEU A 189 35.05 -21.16 -10.97
CA LEU A 189 35.16 -22.07 -9.82
C LEU A 189 36.40 -21.79 -8.95
N GLN A 190 37.43 -21.16 -9.53
CA GLN A 190 38.68 -20.82 -8.83
C GLN A 190 38.68 -19.43 -8.16
N VAL A 191 37.66 -18.60 -8.37
CA VAL A 191 37.61 -17.26 -7.75
C VAL A 191 37.22 -17.32 -6.27
N PRO A 192 37.69 -16.38 -5.42
CA PRO A 192 37.40 -16.41 -3.99
C PRO A 192 35.95 -16.05 -3.64
N GLN A 193 35.20 -15.39 -4.54
CA GLN A 193 33.83 -14.98 -4.27
C GLN A 193 32.87 -16.18 -4.33
N THR A 194 32.31 -16.56 -3.18
CA THR A 194 31.41 -17.72 -3.04
C THR A 194 30.24 -17.70 -4.02
N ILE A 195 29.52 -16.58 -4.15
CA ILE A 195 28.35 -16.51 -5.05
C ILE A 195 28.71 -16.80 -6.51
N ILE A 196 29.91 -16.43 -6.95
CA ILE A 196 30.37 -16.68 -8.32
C ILE A 196 30.65 -18.18 -8.54
N ARG A 197 31.28 -18.85 -7.55
CA ARG A 197 31.46 -20.30 -7.57
C ARG A 197 30.12 -21.04 -7.59
N ARG A 198 29.14 -20.55 -6.83
CA ARG A 198 27.76 -21.09 -6.78
C ARG A 198 27.07 -21.00 -8.14
N ILE A 199 27.13 -19.85 -8.81
CA ILE A 199 26.63 -19.67 -10.18
C ILE A 199 27.27 -20.70 -11.13
N ALA A 200 28.60 -20.90 -11.04
CA ALA A 200 29.30 -21.86 -11.88
C ALA A 200 28.83 -23.30 -11.61
N LEU A 201 28.62 -23.69 -10.35
CA LEU A 201 28.08 -25.01 -9.99
C LEU A 201 26.65 -25.22 -10.51
N THR A 202 25.80 -24.19 -10.51
CA THR A 202 24.47 -24.27 -11.13
C THR A 202 24.57 -24.56 -12.62
N ALA A 203 25.52 -23.93 -13.33
CA ALA A 203 25.75 -24.20 -14.75
C ALA A 203 26.29 -25.62 -15.00
N VAL A 204 27.22 -26.11 -14.17
CA VAL A 204 27.70 -27.50 -14.22
C VAL A 204 26.57 -28.50 -13.94
N THR A 205 25.67 -28.18 -13.00
CA THR A 205 24.50 -29.01 -12.72
C THR A 205 23.58 -29.15 -13.92
N HIS A 206 23.37 -28.06 -14.67
CA HIS A 206 22.51 -28.06 -15.86
C HIS A 206 23.15 -28.81 -17.04
N HIS A 207 24.45 -28.60 -17.26
CA HIS A 207 25.22 -29.21 -18.36
C HIS A 207 26.03 -30.42 -17.89
N TYR A 208 25.48 -31.20 -16.95
CA TYR A 208 26.22 -32.23 -16.23
C TYR A 208 26.88 -33.25 -17.17
N GLY A 209 26.16 -33.72 -18.20
CA GLY A 209 26.67 -34.70 -19.16
C GLY A 209 28.02 -34.31 -19.79
N ASP A 210 28.20 -33.03 -20.12
CA ASP A 210 29.39 -32.49 -20.79
C ASP A 210 30.44 -31.96 -19.81
N LEU A 211 30.02 -31.45 -18.64
CA LEU A 211 30.89 -30.72 -17.71
C LEU A 211 31.19 -31.45 -16.39
N LYS A 212 30.65 -32.65 -16.16
CA LYS A 212 30.82 -33.40 -14.91
C LYS A 212 32.26 -33.61 -14.45
N GLN A 213 33.24 -33.59 -15.36
CA GLN A 213 34.66 -33.68 -14.99
C GLN A 213 35.05 -32.59 -13.97
N MET A 214 34.47 -31.39 -14.05
CA MET A 214 34.73 -30.31 -13.10
C MET A 214 34.32 -30.65 -11.65
N PHE A 215 33.32 -31.52 -11.48
CA PHE A 215 32.90 -32.01 -10.17
C PHE A 215 33.72 -33.21 -9.71
N TRP A 216 34.00 -34.16 -10.60
CA TRP A 216 34.72 -35.40 -10.24
C TRP A 216 36.22 -35.21 -10.06
N GLU A 217 36.82 -34.23 -10.73
CA GLU A 217 38.24 -33.86 -10.58
C GLU A 217 38.45 -32.76 -9.53
N TRP A 218 37.46 -32.56 -8.65
CA TRP A 218 37.55 -31.58 -7.57
C TRP A 218 38.76 -31.86 -6.66
N LYS A 219 39.53 -30.82 -6.37
CA LYS A 219 40.69 -30.94 -5.49
C LYS A 219 40.22 -31.03 -4.03
N GLY A 220 40.33 -32.22 -3.44
CA GLY A 220 39.91 -32.47 -2.06
C GLY A 220 38.48 -33.03 -1.97
N ASN A 221 37.81 -32.83 -0.84
CA ASN A 221 36.45 -33.28 -0.63
C ASN A 221 35.46 -32.11 -0.90
N PRO A 222 34.65 -32.16 -1.97
CA PRO A 222 33.72 -31.07 -2.28
C PRO A 222 32.68 -30.85 -1.17
N LEU A 223 32.31 -31.89 -0.40
CA LEU A 223 31.31 -31.79 0.67
C LEU A 223 31.78 -30.95 1.87
N GLU A 224 33.08 -30.62 1.95
CA GLU A 224 33.64 -29.74 2.97
C GLU A 224 33.49 -28.24 2.64
N GLU A 225 33.08 -27.91 1.40
CA GLU A 225 32.81 -26.54 0.96
C GLU A 225 31.44 -26.08 1.47
N VAL A 226 31.33 -25.80 2.78
CA VAL A 226 30.06 -25.49 3.47
C VAL A 226 29.26 -24.38 2.76
N SER A 227 29.95 -23.36 2.24
CA SER A 227 29.33 -22.23 1.56
C SER A 227 28.78 -22.53 0.16
N LEU A 228 29.17 -23.68 -0.42
CA LEU A 228 28.71 -24.19 -1.72
C LEU A 228 27.68 -25.32 -1.59
N LYS A 229 27.33 -25.69 -0.35
CA LYS A 229 26.45 -26.82 -0.05
C LYS A 229 25.14 -26.83 -0.83
N PRO A 230 24.39 -25.73 -0.99
CA PRO A 230 23.10 -25.76 -1.71
C PRO A 230 23.26 -26.24 -3.14
N GLU A 231 24.22 -25.69 -3.87
CA GLU A 231 24.45 -26.04 -5.27
C GLU A 231 25.11 -27.40 -5.43
N LEU A 232 26.00 -27.81 -4.51
CA LEU A 232 26.56 -29.17 -4.50
C LEU A 232 25.49 -30.23 -4.18
N TYR A 233 24.60 -29.96 -3.23
CA TYR A 233 23.49 -30.84 -2.89
C TYR A 233 22.54 -30.98 -4.08
N GLN A 234 22.18 -29.86 -4.72
CA GLN A 234 21.33 -29.86 -5.90
C GLN A 234 22.00 -30.59 -7.08
N LEU A 235 23.30 -30.42 -7.30
CA LEU A 235 24.08 -31.12 -8.32
C LEU A 235 23.98 -32.63 -8.14
N ILE A 236 24.22 -33.11 -6.92
CA ILE A 236 24.13 -34.54 -6.57
C ILE A 236 22.70 -35.03 -6.75
N GLN A 237 21.73 -34.36 -6.14
CA GLN A 237 20.33 -34.78 -6.15
C GLN A 237 19.78 -34.89 -7.58
N THR A 238 20.03 -33.87 -8.41
CA THR A 238 19.47 -33.79 -9.77
C THR A 238 20.07 -34.84 -10.70
N ASN A 239 21.34 -35.22 -10.51
CA ASN A 239 22.08 -36.06 -11.46
C ASN A 239 22.39 -37.47 -10.92
N CYS A 240 21.98 -37.81 -9.69
CA CYS A 240 22.38 -39.06 -9.02
C CYS A 240 22.03 -40.33 -9.80
N THR A 241 20.95 -40.33 -10.57
CA THR A 241 20.54 -41.46 -11.41
C THR A 241 21.49 -41.76 -12.57
N GLU A 242 22.33 -40.79 -12.95
CA GLU A 242 23.36 -40.96 -13.98
C GLU A 242 24.70 -41.45 -13.41
N PHE A 243 24.83 -41.56 -12.08
CA PHE A 243 26.09 -41.91 -11.44
C PHE A 243 26.38 -43.41 -11.60
N LYS A 244 27.65 -43.72 -11.87
CA LYS A 244 28.16 -45.09 -11.84
C LYS A 244 28.29 -45.57 -10.40
N GLU A 245 28.34 -46.88 -10.19
CA GLU A 245 28.57 -47.46 -8.86
C GLU A 245 29.86 -46.91 -8.21
N SER A 246 30.95 -46.78 -8.98
CA SER A 246 32.21 -46.20 -8.48
C SER A 246 32.09 -44.72 -8.07
N GLU A 247 31.21 -43.96 -8.73
CA GLU A 247 30.94 -42.55 -8.43
C GLU A 247 30.07 -42.43 -7.16
N ILE A 248 29.11 -43.33 -6.96
CA ILE A 248 28.33 -43.45 -5.72
C ILE A 248 29.25 -43.84 -4.54
N GLU A 249 30.15 -44.80 -4.74
CA GLU A 249 31.16 -45.19 -3.74
C GLU A 249 32.06 -44.00 -3.37
N GLN A 250 32.51 -43.21 -4.34
CA GLN A 250 33.29 -42.01 -4.09
C GLN A 250 32.52 -40.97 -3.23
N ILE A 251 31.22 -40.77 -3.47
CA ILE A 251 30.41 -39.87 -2.63
C ILE A 251 30.23 -40.46 -1.23
N LEU A 252 30.01 -41.76 -1.09
CA LEU A 252 29.94 -42.42 0.22
C LEU A 252 31.25 -42.21 1.01
N ASP A 253 32.39 -42.35 0.34
CA ASP A 253 33.70 -42.07 0.93
C ASP A 253 33.84 -40.60 1.32
N TRP A 254 33.41 -39.67 0.46
CA TRP A 254 33.37 -38.24 0.81
C TRP A 254 32.48 -37.96 2.02
N VAL A 255 31.30 -38.57 2.12
CA VAL A 255 30.38 -38.41 3.25
C VAL A 255 31.02 -38.95 4.53
N GLU A 256 31.75 -40.07 4.46
CA GLU A 256 32.38 -40.67 5.62
C GLU A 256 33.62 -39.89 6.09
N LEU A 257 34.43 -39.39 5.15
CA LEU A 257 35.69 -38.68 5.40
C LEU A 257 35.52 -37.19 5.69
N ALA A 258 34.40 -36.58 5.28
CA ALA A 258 34.16 -35.14 5.50
C ALA A 258 34.22 -34.78 6.98
N GLN A 259 34.93 -33.69 7.27
CA GLN A 259 34.99 -33.15 8.63
C GLN A 259 33.76 -32.31 8.95
N TYR A 260 32.77 -32.95 9.61
CA TYR A 260 31.62 -32.25 10.15
C TYR A 260 32.02 -31.51 11.42
N THR A 261 32.43 -30.24 11.27
CA THR A 261 32.80 -29.38 12.38
C THR A 261 31.56 -29.04 13.21
N ALA A 262 31.41 -29.72 14.35
CA ALA A 262 30.49 -29.29 15.40
C ALA A 262 31.29 -28.47 16.43
N ILE A 263 31.73 -27.28 16.01
CA ILE A 263 32.65 -26.39 16.76
C ILE A 263 32.12 -26.06 18.17
N PHE A 264 30.80 -26.23 18.37
CA PHE A 264 30.07 -25.86 19.58
C PHE A 264 29.47 -27.08 20.31
N ALA A 265 29.82 -28.32 19.90
CA ALA A 265 29.42 -29.51 20.64
C ALA A 265 30.25 -29.64 21.92
N LYS A 266 29.57 -29.59 23.07
CA LYS A 266 30.17 -29.71 24.42
C LYS A 266 30.76 -31.09 24.73
N ASP A 267 30.23 -32.12 24.10
CA ASP A 267 30.52 -33.51 24.38
C ASP A 267 30.51 -34.35 23.08
N ASP A 268 31.11 -35.53 23.16
CA ASP A 268 31.28 -36.40 22.00
C ASP A 268 29.96 -37.02 21.50
N GLU A 269 28.93 -37.15 22.35
CA GLU A 269 27.61 -37.66 21.95
C GLU A 269 26.89 -36.64 21.07
N THR A 270 26.88 -35.37 21.49
CA THR A 270 26.31 -34.26 20.71
C THR A 270 27.04 -34.10 19.37
N ARG A 271 28.36 -34.20 19.37
CA ARG A 271 29.19 -34.16 18.15
C ARG A 271 28.83 -35.30 17.19
N SER A 272 28.66 -36.51 17.72
CA SER A 272 28.27 -37.70 16.96
C SER A 272 26.87 -37.58 16.36
N LYS A 273 25.88 -37.09 17.12
CA LYS A 273 24.50 -36.87 16.63
C LYS A 273 24.43 -35.78 15.56
N ALA A 274 25.21 -34.70 15.70
CA ALA A 274 25.28 -33.63 14.70
C ALA A 274 25.93 -34.13 13.40
N ALA A 275 27.04 -34.87 13.50
CA ALA A 275 27.70 -35.49 12.36
C ALA A 275 26.76 -36.49 11.66
N ALA A 276 26.05 -37.34 12.41
CA ALA A 276 25.07 -38.26 11.85
C ALA A 276 23.94 -37.55 11.10
N TYR A 277 23.43 -36.42 11.61
CA TYR A 277 22.43 -35.62 10.91
C TYR A 277 22.95 -35.12 9.57
N ARG A 278 24.16 -34.55 9.54
CA ARG A 278 24.78 -33.99 8.33
C ARG A 278 25.15 -35.06 7.30
N LYS A 279 25.65 -36.21 7.74
CA LYS A 279 25.88 -37.38 6.87
C LYS A 279 24.58 -37.84 6.23
N ARG A 280 23.52 -37.98 7.03
CA ARG A 280 22.19 -38.38 6.53
C ARG A 280 21.60 -37.32 5.59
N GLU A 281 21.86 -36.04 5.84
CA GLU A 281 21.47 -34.96 4.94
C GLU A 281 22.09 -35.18 3.56
N TRP A 282 23.41 -35.35 3.42
CA TRP A 282 24.04 -35.63 2.12
C TRP A 282 23.54 -36.92 1.47
N LEU A 283 23.38 -38.00 2.25
CA LEU A 283 22.87 -39.27 1.75
C LEU A 283 21.43 -39.17 1.22
N SER A 284 20.64 -38.23 1.73
CA SER A 284 19.27 -38.01 1.24
C SER A 284 19.22 -37.60 -0.23
N ALA A 285 20.26 -36.94 -0.74
CA ALA A 285 20.38 -36.59 -2.15
C ALA A 285 20.56 -37.82 -3.07
N LEU A 286 21.02 -38.95 -2.54
CA LEU A 286 21.30 -40.17 -3.31
C LEU A 286 20.20 -41.23 -3.20
N LEU A 287 19.15 -41.01 -2.40
CA LEU A 287 18.14 -42.04 -2.13
C LEU A 287 17.42 -42.53 -3.38
N GLU A 288 17.26 -41.67 -4.40
CA GLU A 288 16.61 -42.02 -5.67
C GLU A 288 17.39 -43.06 -6.48
N THR A 289 18.71 -43.22 -6.23
CA THR A 289 19.53 -44.25 -6.89
C THR A 289 19.09 -45.67 -6.54
N GLY A 290 18.40 -45.87 -5.42
CA GLY A 290 18.03 -47.20 -4.91
C GLY A 290 19.23 -48.07 -4.50
N ASN A 291 20.44 -47.51 -4.42
CA ASN A 291 21.66 -48.25 -4.09
C ASN A 291 21.62 -48.76 -2.64
N GLU A 292 21.84 -50.06 -2.45
CA GLU A 292 21.73 -50.72 -1.14
C GLU A 292 22.71 -50.13 -0.10
N ASN A 293 23.92 -49.74 -0.51
CA ASN A 293 24.92 -49.16 0.38
C ASN A 293 24.51 -47.76 0.85
N VAL A 294 23.91 -46.95 -0.02
CA VAL A 294 23.36 -45.63 0.33
C VAL A 294 22.23 -45.76 1.33
N ILE A 295 21.27 -46.67 1.09
CA ILE A 295 20.13 -46.91 1.98
C ILE A 295 20.63 -47.40 3.35
N ALA A 296 21.54 -48.38 3.37
CA ALA A 296 22.12 -48.89 4.60
C ALA A 296 22.87 -47.81 5.40
N ALA A 297 23.64 -46.94 4.72
CA ALA A 297 24.32 -45.82 5.35
C ALA A 297 23.33 -44.78 5.91
N TYR A 298 22.26 -44.47 5.16
CA TYR A 298 21.22 -43.53 5.59
C TYR A 298 20.50 -44.04 6.86
N GLU A 299 20.08 -45.30 6.87
CA GLU A 299 19.43 -45.95 8.03
C GLU A 299 20.36 -46.05 9.25
N LYS A 300 21.65 -46.36 9.03
CA LYS A 300 22.68 -46.35 10.08
C LYS A 300 22.70 -45.01 10.80
N TYR A 301 22.72 -43.89 10.07
CA TYR A 301 22.75 -42.55 10.67
C TYR A 301 21.41 -42.09 11.22
N GLN A 302 20.28 -42.53 10.64
CA GLN A 302 18.95 -42.26 11.19
C GLN A 302 18.76 -42.87 12.58
N LYS A 303 19.33 -44.05 12.85
CA LYS A 303 19.30 -44.67 14.19
C LYS A 303 20.07 -43.83 15.23
N ILE A 304 21.12 -43.13 14.82
CA ILE A 304 21.93 -42.27 15.69
C ILE A 304 21.22 -40.92 15.93
N ASN A 305 20.60 -40.35 14.88
CA ASN A 305 19.81 -39.13 14.97
C ASN A 305 18.49 -39.25 14.17
N PRO A 306 17.34 -39.46 14.86
CA PRO A 306 16.05 -39.67 14.21
C PRO A 306 15.31 -38.37 13.86
N ALA A 307 15.89 -37.18 14.10
CA ALA A 307 15.24 -35.91 13.80
C ALA A 307 14.78 -35.83 12.33
N LYS A 308 13.79 -35.01 12.01
CA LYS A 308 13.42 -34.78 10.60
C LYS A 308 14.50 -33.92 9.92
N ILE A 309 14.84 -34.24 8.67
CA ILE A 309 15.64 -33.31 7.84
C ILE A 309 14.68 -32.25 7.33
N GLU A 310 14.88 -31.02 7.77
CA GLU A 310 14.12 -29.85 7.32
C GLU A 310 14.98 -29.08 6.32
N ASN A 311 14.43 -28.80 5.14
CA ASN A 311 15.10 -28.06 4.05
C ASN A 311 16.51 -28.60 3.69
N PRO A 312 16.63 -29.86 3.23
CA PRO A 312 17.92 -30.47 2.93
C PRO A 312 18.71 -29.66 1.90
N GLY A 313 20.03 -29.55 2.10
CA GLY A 313 20.92 -28.80 1.23
C GLY A 313 20.98 -27.30 1.55
N SER A 314 20.10 -26.77 2.41
CA SER A 314 20.11 -25.35 2.79
C SER A 314 21.38 -24.96 3.59
N LEU A 315 21.78 -23.69 3.44
CA LEU A 315 22.82 -23.05 4.28
C LEU A 315 22.31 -22.80 5.71
N SER A 316 21.00 -22.57 5.87
CA SER A 316 20.34 -22.33 7.15
C SER A 316 19.08 -23.19 7.33
N ASN A 317 18.90 -23.78 8.52
CA ASN A 317 17.71 -24.60 8.84
C ASN A 317 16.60 -23.78 9.53
N ILE A 318 16.67 -22.44 9.49
CA ILE A 318 15.74 -21.57 10.22
C ILE A 318 14.91 -20.78 9.22
N GLU A 319 13.65 -21.15 9.08
CA GLU A 319 12.63 -20.22 8.58
C GLU A 319 12.32 -19.24 9.71
N ILE A 320 12.73 -17.98 9.56
CA ILE A 320 12.34 -16.90 10.48
C ILE A 320 10.86 -16.64 10.23
N TRP A 321 10.01 -17.04 11.19
CA TRP A 321 8.58 -16.82 11.07
C TRP A 321 8.18 -15.46 11.64
N ALA A 322 7.57 -14.63 10.81
CA ALA A 322 6.92 -13.39 11.22
C ALA A 322 5.40 -13.62 11.32
N GLY A 323 4.86 -13.62 12.55
CA GLY A 323 3.43 -13.70 12.80
C GLY A 323 3.08 -13.86 14.27
N SER A 324 1.79 -14.07 14.56
CA SER A 324 1.25 -14.27 15.91
C SER A 324 0.58 -15.65 16.04
N THR A 325 1.04 -16.48 16.97
CA THR A 325 0.53 -17.85 17.18
C THR A 325 -0.08 -17.92 18.55
N SER A 326 -1.28 -18.47 18.65
CA SER A 326 -1.98 -18.60 19.93
C SER A 326 -1.61 -19.91 20.62
N PRO A 327 -1.37 -19.91 21.95
CA PRO A 327 -1.21 -21.14 22.71
C PRO A 327 -2.52 -21.91 22.89
N LEU A 328 -3.67 -21.29 22.63
CA LEU A 328 -5.00 -21.87 22.76
C LEU A 328 -5.76 -21.78 21.43
N THR A 329 -6.57 -22.79 21.14
CA THR A 329 -7.54 -22.69 20.04
C THR A 329 -8.82 -22.02 20.54
N VAL A 330 -9.63 -21.50 19.62
CA VAL A 330 -10.94 -20.90 19.92
C VAL A 330 -11.84 -21.89 20.66
N GLU A 331 -11.83 -23.17 20.27
CA GLU A 331 -12.64 -24.21 20.91
C GLU A 331 -12.19 -24.46 22.36
N LYS A 332 -10.88 -24.54 22.60
CA LYS A 332 -10.32 -24.74 23.93
C LYS A 332 -10.64 -23.56 24.85
N MET A 333 -10.45 -22.33 24.37
CA MET A 333 -10.76 -21.14 25.15
C MET A 333 -12.27 -21.00 25.40
N SER A 334 -13.11 -21.33 24.42
CA SER A 334 -14.58 -21.33 24.55
C SER A 334 -15.10 -22.32 25.59
N ALA A 335 -14.34 -23.39 25.88
CA ALA A 335 -14.66 -24.36 26.94
C ALA A 335 -14.24 -23.90 28.34
N MET A 336 -13.37 -22.88 28.48
CA MET A 336 -12.88 -22.36 29.76
C MET A 336 -13.79 -21.29 30.33
N SER A 337 -14.07 -21.28 31.64
CA SER A 337 -14.82 -20.17 32.27
C SER A 337 -14.04 -18.84 32.23
N ASN A 338 -14.73 -17.70 32.35
CA ASN A 338 -14.07 -16.38 32.36
C ASN A 338 -12.99 -16.26 33.46
N VAL A 339 -13.20 -16.92 34.60
CA VAL A 339 -12.20 -17.00 35.68
C VAL A 339 -10.96 -17.77 35.24
N GLN A 340 -11.13 -18.88 34.52
CA GLN A 340 -10.01 -19.67 33.99
C GLN A 340 -9.28 -18.91 32.88
N ILE A 341 -9.99 -18.23 31.99
CA ILE A 341 -9.40 -17.41 30.93
C ILE A 341 -8.58 -16.28 31.57
N ALA A 342 -9.17 -15.48 32.45
CA ALA A 342 -8.46 -14.37 33.10
C ALA A 342 -7.19 -14.84 33.84
N LYS A 343 -7.26 -15.98 34.54
CA LYS A 343 -6.08 -16.59 35.16
C LYS A 343 -5.02 -17.03 34.15
N TYR A 344 -5.43 -17.54 32.98
CA TYR A 344 -4.48 -17.92 31.93
C TYR A 344 -3.79 -16.67 31.35
N LEU A 345 -4.55 -15.62 31.03
CA LEU A 345 -4.03 -14.36 30.51
C LEU A 345 -3.04 -13.70 31.48
N ALA A 346 -3.33 -13.75 32.78
CA ALA A 346 -2.45 -13.16 33.80
C ALA A 346 -1.13 -13.91 34.00
N ASN A 347 -1.11 -15.22 33.72
CA ASN A 347 0.06 -16.08 33.95
C ASN A 347 0.84 -16.42 32.67
N PHE A 348 0.26 -16.16 31.49
CA PHE A 348 0.94 -16.38 30.23
C PHE A 348 2.15 -15.46 30.11
N LYS A 349 3.30 -16.06 29.76
CA LYS A 349 4.54 -15.36 29.46
C LYS A 349 4.92 -15.74 28.05
N GLU A 350 5.04 -14.74 27.18
CA GLU A 350 5.65 -14.93 25.87
C GLU A 350 7.06 -15.50 26.04
N PRO A 351 7.49 -16.45 25.21
CA PRO A 351 8.90 -16.77 25.06
C PRO A 351 9.67 -15.49 24.76
N GLU A 352 10.85 -15.31 25.34
CA GLU A 352 11.69 -14.12 25.08
C GLU A 352 12.01 -13.96 23.59
N ILE A 353 11.95 -15.07 22.83
CA ILE A 353 12.30 -15.15 21.41
C ILE A 353 11.24 -16.00 20.68
N VAL A 354 10.63 -15.45 19.65
CA VAL A 354 9.60 -16.08 18.80
C VAL A 354 10.19 -16.29 17.41
N ILE A 355 10.65 -17.52 17.10
CA ILE A 355 11.31 -17.82 15.81
C ILE A 355 10.50 -18.81 14.98
N ARG A 356 9.84 -19.76 15.65
CA ARG A 356 9.04 -20.79 14.98
C ARG A 356 7.60 -20.36 14.91
N LYS A 357 6.92 -20.78 13.84
CA LYS A 357 5.46 -20.66 13.72
C LYS A 357 4.69 -21.29 14.90
N SER A 358 5.27 -22.28 15.58
CA SER A 358 4.65 -22.92 16.75
C SER A 358 4.80 -22.13 18.05
N ASP A 359 5.67 -21.13 18.09
CA ASP A 359 5.99 -20.41 19.32
C ASP A 359 4.81 -19.49 19.68
N PRO A 360 4.21 -19.65 20.86
CA PRO A 360 3.03 -18.89 21.21
C PRO A 360 3.39 -17.44 21.57
N THR A 361 2.52 -16.52 21.20
CA THR A 361 2.66 -15.06 21.38
C THR A 361 1.49 -14.51 22.17
N GLU A 362 1.71 -13.42 22.91
CA GLU A 362 0.68 -12.64 23.58
C GLU A 362 -0.34 -12.10 22.58
N GLU A 363 0.13 -11.61 21.43
CA GLU A 363 -0.74 -11.17 20.33
C GLU A 363 -1.63 -12.31 19.81
N GLY A 364 -1.05 -13.49 19.59
CA GLY A 364 -1.81 -14.67 19.14
C GLY A 364 -2.88 -15.07 20.15
N LEU A 365 -2.53 -15.09 21.44
CA LEU A 365 -3.47 -15.37 22.53
C LEU A 365 -4.61 -14.32 22.60
N ALA A 366 -4.26 -13.03 22.48
CA ALA A 366 -5.22 -11.94 22.53
C ALA A 366 -6.16 -11.92 21.31
N LYS A 367 -5.66 -12.31 20.14
CA LYS A 367 -6.48 -12.52 18.94
C LYS A 367 -7.48 -13.65 19.14
N THR A 368 -7.07 -14.78 19.71
CA THR A 368 -8.01 -15.87 20.06
C THR A 368 -9.06 -15.42 21.08
N LEU A 369 -8.68 -14.60 22.08
CA LEU A 369 -9.64 -14.00 23.01
C LEU A 369 -10.68 -13.16 22.27
N ASN A 370 -10.23 -12.27 21.39
CA ASN A 370 -11.09 -11.43 20.59
C ASN A 370 -12.06 -12.24 19.71
N GLU A 371 -11.56 -13.29 19.04
CA GLU A 371 -12.37 -14.20 18.24
C GLU A 371 -13.44 -14.92 19.09
N CYS A 372 -13.07 -15.41 20.29
CA CYS A 372 -14.00 -16.07 21.19
C CYS A 372 -15.12 -15.14 21.69
N VAL A 373 -14.76 -13.91 22.07
CA VAL A 373 -15.71 -12.88 22.54
C VAL A 373 -16.62 -12.47 21.38
N THR A 374 -16.06 -12.27 20.19
CA THR A 374 -16.84 -11.99 18.98
C THR A 374 -17.80 -13.13 18.66
N ALA A 375 -17.38 -14.39 18.87
CA ALA A 375 -18.20 -15.57 18.63
C ALA A 375 -19.37 -15.69 19.63
N THR A 376 -19.11 -15.50 20.93
CA THR A 376 -20.02 -15.83 22.03
C THR A 376 -20.11 -14.73 23.10
N PRO A 377 -20.49 -13.49 22.74
CA PRO A 377 -20.34 -12.31 23.61
C PRO A 377 -21.15 -12.43 24.92
N GLN A 378 -22.38 -12.95 24.88
CA GLN A 378 -23.24 -13.12 26.06
C GLN A 378 -22.54 -13.92 27.18
N ARG A 379 -21.81 -14.97 26.80
CA ARG A 379 -21.05 -15.83 27.73
C ARG A 379 -20.00 -15.06 28.53
N PHE A 380 -19.43 -14.03 27.92
CA PHE A 380 -18.45 -13.16 28.58
C PHE A 380 -19.15 -12.15 29.49
N THR A 381 -20.26 -11.56 29.06
CA THR A 381 -21.06 -10.63 29.88
C THR A 381 -21.72 -11.28 31.09
N ASP A 382 -21.96 -12.59 31.08
CA ASP A 382 -22.47 -13.32 32.25
C ASP A 382 -21.59 -13.16 33.50
N ASN A 383 -20.28 -12.94 33.32
CA ASN A 383 -19.37 -12.59 34.41
C ASN A 383 -18.07 -11.93 33.90
N LEU A 384 -18.05 -10.60 33.81
CA LEU A 384 -16.87 -9.81 33.39
C LEU A 384 -15.88 -9.50 34.52
N GLN A 385 -16.27 -9.68 35.79
CA GLN A 385 -15.44 -9.34 36.95
C GLN A 385 -14.01 -9.92 36.91
N PRO A 386 -13.77 -11.15 36.44
CA PRO A 386 -12.41 -11.70 36.38
C PRO A 386 -11.44 -10.90 35.51
N PHE A 387 -11.95 -10.13 34.54
CA PHE A 387 -11.13 -9.33 33.62
C PHE A 387 -10.83 -7.92 34.15
N GLN A 388 -11.24 -7.57 35.37
CA GLN A 388 -10.94 -6.25 35.96
C GLN A 388 -9.44 -6.04 36.21
N ASP A 389 -8.73 -7.11 36.58
CA ASP A 389 -7.31 -7.07 36.96
C ASP A 389 -6.35 -7.66 35.91
N VAL A 390 -6.82 -7.93 34.69
CA VAL A 390 -5.91 -8.34 33.60
C VAL A 390 -5.20 -7.10 33.03
N ARG A 391 -4.07 -7.30 32.33
CA ARG A 391 -3.32 -6.20 31.70
C ARG A 391 -4.18 -5.42 30.71
N ASN A 392 -3.90 -4.12 30.57
CA ASN A 392 -4.59 -3.22 29.64
C ASN A 392 -4.57 -3.77 28.21
N PHE A 393 -3.49 -4.46 27.83
CA PHE A 393 -3.37 -5.20 26.58
C PHE A 393 -4.58 -6.12 26.32
N TYR A 394 -4.87 -7.04 27.25
CA TYR A 394 -5.97 -7.98 27.08
C TYR A 394 -7.34 -7.33 27.26
N GLN A 395 -7.47 -6.28 28.07
CA GLN A 395 -8.71 -5.52 28.20
C GLN A 395 -9.07 -4.83 26.87
N ASN A 396 -8.08 -4.24 26.19
CA ASN A 396 -8.26 -3.68 24.86
C ASN A 396 -8.81 -4.71 23.86
N TRP A 397 -8.18 -5.90 23.79
CA TRP A 397 -8.60 -6.97 22.89
C TRP A 397 -9.98 -7.56 23.24
N LEU A 398 -10.30 -7.66 24.53
CA LEU A 398 -11.62 -8.05 25.03
C LEU A 398 -12.71 -7.09 24.54
N LEU A 399 -12.51 -5.78 24.72
CA LEU A 399 -13.47 -4.76 24.28
C LEU A 399 -13.61 -4.69 22.76
N HIS A 400 -12.53 -4.89 22.01
CA HIS A 400 -12.61 -5.03 20.56
C HIS A 400 -13.47 -6.23 20.15
N GLY A 401 -13.47 -7.31 20.93
CA GLY A 401 -14.31 -8.48 20.68
C GLY A 401 -15.80 -8.15 20.83
N PHE A 402 -16.16 -7.37 21.84
CA PHE A 402 -17.53 -6.85 21.99
C PHE A 402 -17.92 -5.89 20.88
N LEU A 403 -17.00 -5.01 20.46
CA LEU A 403 -17.25 -4.09 19.35
C LEU A 403 -17.52 -4.85 18.04
N ALA A 404 -16.71 -5.86 17.75
CA ALA A 404 -16.89 -6.73 16.60
C ALA A 404 -18.19 -7.55 16.70
N ALA A 405 -18.51 -8.11 17.87
CA ALA A 405 -19.78 -8.80 18.11
C ALA A 405 -20.99 -7.90 17.82
N TRP A 406 -20.96 -6.67 18.34
CA TRP A 406 -22.05 -5.71 18.18
C TRP A 406 -22.23 -5.29 16.72
N ARG A 407 -21.13 -4.99 16.01
CA ARG A 407 -21.16 -4.68 14.56
C ARG A 407 -21.66 -5.86 13.73
N ASN A 408 -21.42 -7.09 14.18
CA ASN A 408 -21.96 -8.32 13.60
C ASN A 408 -23.39 -8.65 14.06
N LYS A 409 -24.10 -7.68 14.65
CA LYS A 409 -25.51 -7.78 15.09
C LYS A 409 -25.76 -8.89 16.10
N LYS A 410 -24.77 -9.19 16.95
CA LYS A 410 -24.95 -10.14 18.06
C LYS A 410 -25.45 -9.41 19.29
N GLU A 411 -26.39 -10.06 19.97
CA GLU A 411 -26.93 -9.58 21.24
C GLU A 411 -26.06 -10.07 22.42
N PHE A 412 -25.92 -9.20 23.42
CA PHE A 412 -25.32 -9.49 24.71
C PHE A 412 -25.74 -8.44 25.75
N ASP A 413 -25.45 -8.69 27.02
CA ASP A 413 -25.82 -7.79 28.11
C ASP A 413 -24.95 -6.52 28.14
N TRP A 414 -25.50 -5.44 27.58
CA TRP A 414 -24.89 -4.11 27.60
C TRP A 414 -24.80 -3.49 28.99
N ALA A 415 -25.71 -3.82 29.91
CA ALA A 415 -25.65 -3.29 31.26
C ALA A 415 -24.39 -3.81 31.96
N ALA A 416 -24.16 -5.13 31.87
CA ALA A 416 -22.95 -5.76 32.39
C ALA A 416 -21.66 -5.19 31.76
N LEU A 417 -21.66 -4.92 30.44
CA LEU A 417 -20.50 -4.32 29.76
C LEU A 417 -20.23 -2.88 30.23
N LEU A 418 -21.24 -2.03 30.32
CA LEU A 418 -21.07 -0.64 30.74
C LEU A 418 -20.70 -0.54 32.23
N GLU A 419 -21.24 -1.42 33.08
CA GLU A 419 -20.82 -1.53 34.49
C GLU A 419 -19.35 -1.95 34.61
N TYR A 420 -18.91 -2.93 33.80
CA TYR A 420 -17.51 -3.33 33.73
C TYR A 420 -16.61 -2.17 33.33
N ILE A 421 -16.96 -1.44 32.26
CA ILE A 421 -16.22 -0.27 31.77
C ILE A 421 -16.16 0.82 32.85
N HIS A 422 -17.29 1.12 33.50
CA HIS A 422 -17.33 2.13 34.55
C HIS A 422 -16.42 1.76 35.74
N GLN A 423 -16.46 0.50 36.18
CA GLN A 423 -15.56 0.01 37.23
C GLN A 423 -14.09 0.03 36.80
N LEU A 424 -13.81 -0.28 35.52
CA LEU A 424 -12.47 -0.23 34.96
C LEU A 424 -11.88 1.19 35.05
N LEU A 425 -12.68 2.21 34.72
CA LEU A 425 -12.27 3.61 34.80
C LEU A 425 -12.05 4.10 36.24
N LEU A 426 -12.70 3.47 37.23
CA LEU A 426 -12.47 3.73 38.66
C LEU A 426 -11.27 2.96 39.23
N SER A 427 -10.72 2.00 38.49
CA SER A 427 -9.62 1.15 38.95
C SER A 427 -8.30 1.91 38.96
N LYS A 428 -7.67 2.02 40.15
CA LYS A 428 -6.31 2.58 40.26
C LYS A 428 -5.30 1.82 39.42
N ARG A 429 -5.44 0.49 39.32
CA ARG A 429 -4.53 -0.38 38.57
C ARG A 429 -4.47 0.02 37.09
N PHE A 430 -5.64 0.18 36.46
CA PHE A 430 -5.78 0.57 35.05
C PHE A 430 -4.95 1.83 34.72
N TRP A 431 -4.96 2.80 35.63
CA TRP A 431 -4.21 4.06 35.48
C TRP A 431 -2.72 3.95 35.79
N THR A 432 -2.30 3.03 36.65
CA THR A 432 -0.90 2.88 37.08
C THR A 432 -0.06 1.93 36.22
N GLU A 433 -0.68 1.13 35.35
CA GLU A 433 0.05 0.21 34.48
C GLU A 433 0.98 0.98 33.53
N GLN A 434 2.26 0.60 33.54
CA GLN A 434 3.25 1.21 32.66
C GLN A 434 3.08 0.69 31.23
N HIS A 435 3.29 1.58 30.27
CA HIS A 435 3.32 1.25 28.86
C HIS A 435 4.64 1.74 28.27
N ASP A 436 5.14 1.04 27.25
CA ASP A 436 6.23 1.55 26.44
C ASP A 436 5.75 2.74 25.56
N ALA A 437 6.68 3.38 24.85
CA ALA A 437 6.38 4.55 24.02
C ALA A 437 5.52 4.23 22.77
N HIS A 438 5.40 2.96 22.36
CA HIS A 438 4.77 2.54 21.11
C HIS A 438 3.47 1.74 21.34
N SER A 439 3.18 1.33 22.57
CA SER A 439 2.11 0.40 22.93
C SER A 439 1.26 0.93 24.09
N ASN A 440 0.63 2.09 23.91
CA ASN A 440 -0.24 2.71 24.91
C ASN A 440 -1.63 2.07 24.93
N TYR A 441 -1.71 0.81 25.35
CA TYR A 441 -2.97 0.05 25.41
C TYR A 441 -4.02 0.68 26.33
N ARG A 442 -3.61 1.50 27.30
CA ARG A 442 -4.55 2.29 28.12
C ARG A 442 -5.31 3.29 27.25
N GLN A 443 -4.60 4.09 26.45
CA GLN A 443 -5.22 5.02 25.51
C GLN A 443 -6.10 4.26 24.52
N TRP A 444 -5.61 3.18 23.91
CA TRP A 444 -6.40 2.39 22.96
C TRP A 444 -7.68 1.80 23.57
N THR A 445 -7.61 1.32 24.82
CA THR A 445 -8.80 0.85 25.55
C THR A 445 -9.86 1.96 25.68
N LEU A 446 -9.44 3.19 26.02
CA LEU A 446 -10.35 4.35 26.10
C LEU A 446 -11.01 4.66 24.75
N LEU A 447 -10.25 4.55 23.65
CA LEU A 447 -10.78 4.77 22.30
C LEU A 447 -11.77 3.69 21.87
N VAL A 448 -11.51 2.42 22.22
CA VAL A 448 -12.45 1.32 21.94
C VAL A 448 -13.75 1.49 22.72
N ILE A 449 -13.69 2.03 23.94
CA ILE A 449 -14.91 2.38 24.70
C ILE A 449 -15.70 3.46 23.96
N ALA A 450 -15.06 4.50 23.42
CA ALA A 450 -15.74 5.52 22.62
C ALA A 450 -16.37 4.93 21.34
N ASP A 451 -15.66 4.02 20.65
CA ASP A 451 -16.15 3.31 19.46
C ASP A 451 -17.34 2.38 19.78
N LEU A 452 -17.32 1.72 20.95
CA LEU A 452 -18.43 0.91 21.47
C LEU A 452 -19.66 1.77 21.72
N ILE A 453 -19.52 2.88 22.45
CA ILE A 453 -20.64 3.79 22.75
C ILE A 453 -21.22 4.38 21.47
N THR A 454 -20.38 4.79 20.52
CA THR A 454 -20.82 5.27 19.21
C THR A 454 -21.63 4.19 18.48
N SER A 455 -21.09 2.98 18.39
CA SER A 455 -21.76 1.85 17.71
C SER A 455 -23.06 1.44 18.42
N GLY A 456 -23.14 1.62 19.74
CA GLY A 456 -24.33 1.34 20.56
C GLY A 456 -25.42 2.42 20.51
N THR A 457 -25.15 3.60 19.93
CA THR A 457 -26.06 4.76 19.93
C THR A 457 -26.45 5.26 18.54
N VAL A 458 -25.71 4.91 17.49
CA VAL A 458 -25.89 5.47 16.14
C VAL A 458 -27.18 5.02 15.44
N ASP A 459 -27.56 3.74 15.49
CA ASP A 459 -28.74 3.18 14.81
C ASP A 459 -29.80 2.74 15.83
N ASP A 460 -30.95 3.39 15.81
CA ASP A 460 -32.00 3.10 16.79
C ASP A 460 -32.59 1.69 16.70
N ARG A 461 -32.43 1.01 15.55
CA ARG A 461 -32.87 -0.38 15.34
C ARG A 461 -31.92 -1.39 16.00
N HIS A 462 -30.69 -0.98 16.26
CA HIS A 462 -29.62 -1.81 16.84
C HIS A 462 -28.81 -0.96 17.83
N ALA A 463 -29.50 -0.50 18.88
CA ALA A 463 -28.95 0.33 19.94
C ALA A 463 -29.25 -0.30 21.30
N PHE A 464 -28.39 -0.06 22.28
CA PHE A 464 -28.61 -0.55 23.64
C PHE A 464 -29.81 0.15 24.31
N ASP A 465 -30.27 -0.43 25.41
CA ASP A 465 -31.44 0.06 26.16
C ASP A 465 -31.26 1.51 26.65
N ALA A 466 -32.27 2.35 26.41
CA ALA A 466 -32.31 3.74 26.84
C ALA A 466 -32.02 3.95 28.34
N GLN A 467 -32.36 2.97 29.18
CA GLN A 467 -32.10 3.02 30.63
C GLN A 467 -30.60 3.11 30.97
N LEU A 468 -29.71 2.75 30.04
CA LEU A 468 -28.26 2.78 30.24
C LEU A 468 -27.63 4.15 29.91
N LEU A 469 -28.38 5.07 29.30
CA LEU A 469 -27.88 6.40 28.93
C LEU A 469 -27.27 7.21 30.09
N PRO A 470 -27.80 7.18 31.33
CA PRO A 470 -27.17 7.89 32.44
C PRO A 470 -25.79 7.35 32.81
N LEU A 471 -25.57 6.03 32.70
CA LEU A 471 -24.26 5.42 32.95
C LEU A 471 -23.29 5.74 31.80
N THR A 472 -23.77 5.68 30.56
CA THR A 472 -23.00 6.07 29.38
C THR A 472 -22.52 7.53 29.44
N GLU A 473 -23.36 8.45 29.93
CA GLU A 473 -23.00 9.86 30.13
C GLU A 473 -21.80 10.01 31.07
N GLN A 474 -21.84 9.31 32.22
CA GLN A 474 -20.76 9.34 33.20
C GLN A 474 -19.44 8.82 32.61
N ILE A 475 -19.50 7.74 31.83
CA ILE A 475 -18.33 7.19 31.15
C ILE A 475 -17.75 8.22 30.17
N LEU A 476 -18.59 8.81 29.31
CA LEU A 476 -18.15 9.80 28.30
C LEU A 476 -17.50 11.04 28.94
N LEU A 477 -18.06 11.54 30.04
CA LEU A 477 -17.50 12.68 30.77
C LEU A 477 -16.13 12.37 31.40
N VAL A 478 -15.87 11.11 31.75
CA VAL A 478 -14.52 10.68 32.16
C VAL A 478 -13.60 10.63 30.95
N LEU A 479 -14.03 10.00 29.85
CA LEU A 479 -13.20 9.84 28.64
C LEU A 479 -12.69 11.17 28.09
N VAL A 480 -13.56 12.18 28.01
CA VAL A 480 -13.21 13.48 27.41
C VAL A 480 -12.17 14.26 28.22
N GLU A 481 -12.08 14.03 29.53
CA GLU A 481 -11.07 14.67 30.38
C GLU A 481 -9.72 13.95 30.36
N VAL A 482 -9.71 12.62 30.15
CA VAL A 482 -8.51 11.79 30.28
C VAL A 482 -7.83 11.41 28.97
N VAL A 483 -8.59 11.37 27.86
CA VAL A 483 -8.04 11.04 26.54
C VAL A 483 -7.20 12.22 26.04
N LYS A 484 -5.96 11.92 25.65
CA LYS A 484 -5.05 12.91 25.08
C LYS A 484 -5.30 13.05 23.58
N PRO A 485 -5.16 14.27 23.01
CA PRO A 485 -5.23 14.44 21.56
C PRO A 485 -4.13 13.63 20.86
N SER A 486 -4.38 13.26 19.61
CA SER A 486 -3.35 12.65 18.77
C SER A 486 -2.20 13.64 18.58
N PRO A 487 -0.93 13.19 18.52
CA PRO A 487 0.18 14.08 18.24
C PRO A 487 -0.01 14.71 16.85
N PRO A 488 0.08 16.04 16.72
CA PRO A 488 -0.11 16.70 15.43
C PRO A 488 1.04 16.35 14.48
N THR A 489 0.73 16.02 13.23
CA THR A 489 1.72 16.00 12.17
C THR A 489 2.05 17.45 11.82
N LEU A 490 3.22 17.94 12.24
CA LEU A 490 3.66 19.34 12.07
C LEU A 490 3.54 19.85 10.62
N GLU A 491 3.63 18.96 9.64
CA GLU A 491 3.61 19.31 8.21
C GLU A 491 2.21 19.66 7.68
N ASN A 492 1.13 19.24 8.34
CA ASN A 492 -0.24 19.34 7.82
C ASN A 492 -1.22 20.05 8.76
N LEU A 493 -0.79 20.83 9.75
CA LEU A 493 -1.73 21.52 10.64
C LEU A 493 -2.66 22.50 9.86
N PRO A 494 -3.98 22.53 10.13
CA PRO A 494 -4.74 21.77 11.12
C PRO A 494 -5.57 20.63 10.48
N ASP A 495 -4.98 19.87 9.56
CA ASP A 495 -5.55 18.62 9.07
C ASP A 495 -5.75 17.67 10.26
N VAL A 496 -7.03 17.47 10.61
CA VAL A 496 -7.44 16.60 11.70
C VAL A 496 -7.82 15.27 11.09
N PRO A 497 -7.09 14.18 11.40
CA PRO A 497 -7.48 12.86 10.93
C PRO A 497 -8.93 12.56 11.31
N PRO A 498 -9.76 12.04 10.39
CA PRO A 498 -11.18 11.74 10.65
C PRO A 498 -11.42 10.83 11.87
N ASN A 499 -10.40 10.04 12.27
CA ASN A 499 -10.44 9.11 13.40
C ASN A 499 -9.44 9.45 14.52
N SER A 500 -9.14 10.74 14.70
CA SER A 500 -8.28 11.23 15.78
C SER A 500 -8.79 10.87 17.17
N ASP A 501 -7.89 10.77 18.15
CA ASP A 501 -8.15 10.14 19.45
C ASP A 501 -9.25 10.85 20.27
N LYS A 502 -9.15 12.17 20.50
CA LYS A 502 -10.23 12.95 21.10
C LYS A 502 -11.41 13.11 20.15
N GLY A 503 -11.19 13.19 18.84
CA GLY A 503 -12.24 13.23 17.82
C GLY A 503 -13.24 12.08 17.96
N LYS A 504 -12.76 10.85 18.25
CA LYS A 504 -13.61 9.69 18.57
C LYS A 504 -14.46 9.90 19.81
N VAL A 505 -13.88 10.47 20.87
CA VAL A 505 -14.61 10.73 22.13
C VAL A 505 -15.70 11.78 21.91
N PHE A 506 -15.39 12.91 21.25
CA PHE A 506 -16.39 13.93 20.96
C PHE A 506 -17.47 13.42 20.02
N SER A 507 -17.11 12.61 19.02
CA SER A 507 -18.08 11.93 18.16
C SER A 507 -19.02 11.01 18.95
N ALA A 508 -18.49 10.25 19.92
CA ALA A 508 -19.30 9.42 20.81
C ALA A 508 -20.26 10.25 21.67
N MET A 509 -19.81 11.41 22.18
CA MET A 509 -20.66 12.35 22.93
C MET A 509 -21.79 12.94 22.08
N VAL A 510 -21.53 13.27 20.80
CA VAL A 510 -22.58 13.75 19.89
C VAL A 510 -23.56 12.64 19.55
N ASN A 511 -23.10 11.42 19.22
CA ASN A 511 -23.98 10.28 18.93
C ASN A 511 -24.84 9.89 20.15
N TYR A 512 -24.26 9.91 21.36
CA TYR A 512 -24.99 9.80 22.60
C TYR A 512 -26.09 10.86 22.72
N SER A 513 -25.75 12.14 22.47
CA SER A 513 -26.69 13.26 22.58
C SER A 513 -27.83 13.13 21.57
N LEU A 514 -27.54 12.67 20.35
CA LEU A 514 -28.56 12.42 19.33
C LEU A 514 -29.50 11.28 19.73
N ARG A 515 -28.96 10.19 20.30
CA ARG A 515 -29.79 9.10 20.85
C ARG A 515 -30.66 9.59 22.00
N PHE A 516 -30.10 10.39 22.90
CA PHE A 516 -30.83 11.02 24.00
C PHE A 516 -31.99 11.89 23.46
N ALA A 517 -31.75 12.71 22.43
CA ALA A 517 -32.79 13.51 21.78
C ALA A 517 -33.90 12.66 21.16
N ARG A 518 -33.55 11.57 20.45
CA ARG A 518 -34.54 10.69 19.78
C ARG A 518 -35.42 9.92 20.76
N ILE A 519 -34.95 9.64 21.97
CA ILE A 519 -35.74 9.01 23.03
C ILE A 519 -36.64 10.03 23.75
N ASN A 520 -36.11 11.22 24.01
CA ASN A 520 -36.86 12.32 24.65
C ASN A 520 -37.63 13.12 23.59
N LYS A 521 -38.71 12.52 23.07
CA LYS A 521 -39.49 13.03 21.92
C LYS A 521 -40.42 14.21 22.22
N ASP A 522 -40.12 15.03 23.22
CA ASP A 522 -40.95 16.22 23.45
C ASP A 522 -40.76 17.21 22.29
N PRO A 523 -41.78 17.42 21.43
CA PRO A 523 -41.65 18.28 20.26
C PRO A 523 -41.46 19.75 20.65
N GLU A 524 -41.95 20.15 21.83
CA GLU A 524 -41.84 21.52 22.34
C GLU A 524 -40.49 21.79 23.01
N GLN A 525 -39.72 20.72 23.30
CA GLN A 525 -38.41 20.84 23.92
C GLN A 525 -37.37 21.32 22.90
N ARG A 526 -36.94 22.58 23.09
CA ARG A 526 -35.89 23.24 22.29
C ARG A 526 -34.48 22.71 22.57
N ILE A 527 -34.21 22.26 23.79
CA ILE A 527 -32.89 21.76 24.22
C ILE A 527 -32.96 20.25 24.33
N ARG A 528 -32.31 19.53 23.39
CA ARG A 528 -32.51 18.08 23.20
C ARG A 528 -31.32 17.20 23.56
N TRP A 529 -30.21 17.79 24.01
CA TRP A 529 -29.10 17.08 24.65
C TRP A 529 -29.11 17.24 26.17
N SER A 530 -28.42 16.34 26.86
CA SER A 530 -28.35 16.36 28.31
C SER A 530 -27.62 17.58 28.84
N HIS A 531 -28.00 18.03 30.04
CA HIS A 531 -27.42 19.23 30.65
C HIS A 531 -25.91 19.11 30.86
N ALA A 532 -25.41 17.95 31.27
CA ALA A 532 -24.00 17.75 31.58
C ALA A 532 -23.14 17.79 30.30
N ILE A 533 -23.57 17.13 29.22
CA ILE A 533 -22.84 17.16 27.94
C ILE A 533 -22.87 18.57 27.33
N LYS A 534 -24.02 19.26 27.34
CA LYS A 534 -24.13 20.67 26.93
C LYS A 534 -23.14 21.55 27.70
N ALA A 535 -23.08 21.40 29.01
CA ALA A 535 -22.19 22.19 29.86
C ALA A 535 -20.71 21.92 29.55
N ASP A 536 -20.32 20.66 29.33
CA ASP A 536 -18.95 20.30 28.94
C ASP A 536 -18.57 20.90 27.57
N PHE A 537 -19.42 20.76 26.55
CA PHE A 537 -19.18 21.37 25.23
C PHE A 537 -19.06 22.90 25.34
N THR A 538 -19.91 23.55 26.13
CA THR A 538 -19.87 25.01 26.36
C THR A 538 -18.58 25.45 27.04
N LYS A 539 -18.10 24.67 28.02
CA LYS A 539 -16.83 24.86 28.73
C LYS A 539 -15.66 24.77 27.74
N ARG A 540 -15.66 23.76 26.86
CA ARG A 540 -14.58 23.50 25.88
C ARG A 540 -14.54 24.45 24.68
N LEU A 541 -15.59 25.26 24.48
CA LEU A 541 -15.51 26.40 23.55
C LEU A 541 -14.48 27.45 23.99
N ASP A 542 -14.02 27.42 25.24
CA ASP A 542 -12.81 28.14 25.68
C ASP A 542 -11.56 27.32 25.31
N ARG A 543 -10.72 27.87 24.42
CA ARG A 543 -9.50 27.21 23.93
C ARG A 543 -8.41 27.06 24.99
N SER A 544 -8.49 27.79 26.10
CA SER A 544 -7.62 27.54 27.26
C SER A 544 -7.97 26.24 27.99
N VAL A 545 -9.22 25.78 27.85
CA VAL A 545 -9.69 24.50 28.40
C VAL A 545 -9.47 23.38 27.38
N GLU A 546 -9.87 23.60 26.13
CA GLU A 546 -9.72 22.62 25.05
C GLU A 546 -8.95 23.23 23.88
N PRO A 547 -7.61 23.07 23.85
CA PRO A 547 -6.78 23.60 22.80
C PRO A 547 -6.74 22.71 21.54
N SER A 548 -7.32 21.50 21.58
CA SER A 548 -7.22 20.56 20.46
C SER A 548 -8.05 20.97 19.25
N PHE A 549 -7.47 20.83 18.06
CA PHE A 549 -8.17 21.04 16.79
C PHE A 549 -9.26 20.00 16.55
N GLU A 550 -9.15 18.82 17.16
CA GLU A 550 -10.13 17.72 17.06
C GLU A 550 -11.52 18.12 17.56
N PHE A 551 -11.59 18.94 18.62
CA PHE A 551 -12.86 19.48 19.09
C PHE A 551 -13.46 20.45 18.07
N SER A 552 -12.67 21.40 17.56
CA SER A 552 -13.10 22.35 16.53
C SER A 552 -13.60 21.62 15.27
N TYR A 553 -12.83 20.65 14.77
CA TYR A 553 -13.21 19.80 13.65
C TYR A 553 -14.53 19.05 13.90
N THR A 554 -14.70 18.46 15.09
CA THR A 554 -15.93 17.75 15.46
C THR A 554 -17.14 18.69 15.47
N LEU A 555 -17.00 19.93 15.95
CA LEU A 555 -18.11 20.90 15.91
C LEU A 555 -18.54 21.24 14.47
N GLY A 556 -17.59 21.28 13.54
CA GLY A 556 -17.85 21.45 12.11
C GLY A 556 -18.61 20.28 11.51
N VAL A 557 -18.05 19.06 11.65
CA VAL A 557 -18.64 17.81 11.10
C VAL A 557 -20.06 17.58 11.61
N TYR A 558 -20.32 17.88 12.88
CA TYR A 558 -21.62 17.67 13.51
C TYR A 558 -22.48 18.94 13.58
N LEU A 559 -22.18 20.00 12.83
CA LEU A 559 -22.90 21.27 12.93
C LEU A 559 -24.42 21.10 12.79
N LEU A 560 -24.87 20.37 11.78
CA LEU A 560 -26.30 20.12 11.54
C LEU A 560 -26.93 19.31 12.68
N ASN A 561 -26.17 18.38 13.24
CA ASN A 561 -26.59 17.60 14.41
C ASN A 561 -26.69 18.49 15.65
N LEU A 562 -25.76 19.43 15.85
CA LEU A 562 -25.78 20.38 16.95
C LEU A 562 -26.95 21.38 16.82
N LEU A 563 -27.24 21.86 15.61
CA LEU A 563 -28.43 22.68 15.33
C LEU A 563 -29.73 21.94 15.67
N HIS A 564 -29.80 20.65 15.33
CA HIS A 564 -30.93 19.80 15.71
C HIS A 564 -31.06 19.62 17.24
N LEU A 565 -29.94 19.59 17.96
CA LEU A 565 -29.92 19.43 19.41
C LEU A 565 -30.28 20.72 20.15
N ASP A 566 -29.78 21.87 19.70
CA ASP A 566 -29.92 23.17 20.34
C ASP A 566 -29.52 24.32 19.39
N GLU A 567 -30.43 24.74 18.53
CA GLU A 567 -30.21 25.81 17.54
C GLU A 567 -29.77 27.13 18.19
N GLU A 568 -30.45 27.54 19.28
CA GLU A 568 -30.13 28.78 20.01
C GLU A 568 -28.69 28.75 20.54
N TRP A 569 -28.23 27.60 21.05
CA TRP A 569 -26.85 27.45 21.52
C TRP A 569 -25.84 27.59 20.39
N VAL A 570 -26.09 26.98 19.22
CA VAL A 570 -25.19 27.08 18.06
C VAL A 570 -25.11 28.54 17.59
N MET A 571 -26.26 29.19 17.41
CA MET A 571 -26.32 30.58 16.94
C MET A 571 -25.65 31.55 17.91
N HIS A 572 -25.84 31.37 19.22
CA HIS A 572 -25.19 32.19 20.24
C HIS A 572 -23.67 32.00 20.28
N ASN A 573 -23.18 30.80 19.95
CA ASN A 573 -21.77 30.44 20.01
C ASN A 573 -21.08 30.37 18.64
N LEU A 574 -21.71 30.84 17.56
CA LEU A 574 -21.18 30.67 16.19
C LEU A 574 -19.74 31.19 16.05
N SER A 575 -19.43 32.37 16.60
CA SER A 575 -18.08 32.95 16.59
C SER A 575 -17.07 32.23 17.48
N ARG A 576 -17.52 31.40 18.42
CA ARG A 576 -16.66 30.54 19.27
C ARG A 576 -16.47 29.15 18.65
N ILE A 577 -17.48 28.65 17.93
CA ILE A 577 -17.40 27.42 17.15
C ILE A 577 -16.46 27.61 15.95
N PHE A 578 -16.61 28.73 15.23
CA PHE A 578 -15.79 29.12 14.09
C PHE A 578 -15.00 30.41 14.39
N PRO A 579 -13.95 30.34 15.25
CA PRO A 579 -13.24 31.51 15.74
C PRO A 579 -12.35 32.13 14.67
N GLN A 580 -12.87 33.04 13.84
CA GLN A 580 -12.13 33.61 12.70
C GLN A 580 -10.80 34.29 13.07
N GLN A 581 -10.59 34.67 14.34
CA GLN A 581 -9.33 35.26 14.83
C GLN A 581 -8.27 34.19 15.23
N ASP A 582 -8.68 32.94 15.43
CA ASP A 582 -7.81 31.78 15.68
C ASP A 582 -7.79 30.93 14.41
N GLU A 583 -6.78 31.17 13.56
CA GLU A 583 -6.70 30.61 12.21
C GLU A 583 -6.80 29.08 12.21
N LEU A 584 -6.05 28.42 13.08
CA LEU A 584 -5.96 26.95 13.09
C LEU A 584 -7.24 26.30 13.59
N ASN A 585 -7.85 26.82 14.66
CA ASN A 585 -9.13 26.28 15.14
C ASN A 585 -10.28 26.60 14.19
N TRP A 586 -10.29 27.78 13.57
CA TRP A 586 -11.29 28.11 12.54
C TRP A 586 -11.14 27.19 11.34
N GLN A 587 -9.93 26.98 10.84
CA GLN A 587 -9.68 26.11 9.70
C GLN A 587 -10.09 24.67 10.03
N ALA A 588 -9.75 24.13 11.20
CA ALA A 588 -10.22 22.80 11.63
C ALA A 588 -11.76 22.70 11.64
N ALA A 589 -12.45 23.66 12.25
CA ALA A 589 -13.91 23.67 12.31
C ALA A 589 -14.55 23.82 10.93
N PHE A 590 -14.04 24.71 10.09
CA PHE A 590 -14.60 24.96 8.77
C PHE A 590 -14.31 23.82 7.81
N SER A 591 -13.13 23.19 7.87
CA SER A 591 -12.85 21.94 7.15
C SER A 591 -13.85 20.84 7.52
N GLY A 592 -14.14 20.67 8.81
CA GLY A 592 -15.13 19.69 9.27
C GLY A 592 -16.54 19.97 8.71
N TYR A 593 -16.94 21.24 8.63
CA TYR A 593 -18.22 21.64 8.02
C TYR A 593 -18.25 21.39 6.50
N LEU A 594 -17.18 21.72 5.78
CA LEU A 594 -17.09 21.54 4.33
C LEU A 594 -17.16 20.06 3.93
N LEU A 595 -16.50 19.17 4.69
CA LEU A 595 -16.47 17.75 4.37
C LEU A 595 -17.82 17.03 4.60
N ASP A 596 -18.79 17.66 5.29
CA ASP A 596 -20.17 17.18 5.33
C ASP A 596 -20.92 17.59 4.06
N ARG A 597 -21.19 16.63 3.18
CA ARG A 597 -21.82 16.84 1.85
C ARG A 597 -23.26 17.38 1.88
N ARG A 598 -23.84 17.61 3.07
CA ARG A 598 -25.22 18.10 3.23
C ARG A 598 -25.25 19.61 3.29
N ILE A 599 -25.76 20.23 2.24
CA ILE A 599 -25.81 21.69 2.11
C ILE A 599 -27.27 22.17 2.17
N TYR A 600 -27.53 23.11 3.07
CA TYR A 600 -28.82 23.78 3.21
C TYR A 600 -28.64 25.28 2.98
N GLU A 601 -29.60 25.89 2.29
CA GLU A 601 -29.55 27.30 1.86
C GLU A 601 -29.36 28.28 3.03
N ASP A 602 -30.05 28.03 4.13
CA ASP A 602 -30.01 28.84 5.35
C ASP A 602 -28.63 28.82 6.00
N ILE A 603 -28.02 27.64 6.12
CA ILE A 603 -26.67 27.47 6.67
C ILE A 603 -25.60 28.03 5.73
N TYR A 604 -25.74 27.79 4.43
CA TYR A 604 -24.87 28.37 3.41
C TYR A 604 -24.89 29.90 3.47
N SER A 605 -26.10 30.48 3.50
CA SER A 605 -26.32 31.92 3.61
C SER A 605 -25.76 32.50 4.91
N LEU A 606 -25.89 31.76 6.02
CA LEU A 606 -25.32 32.15 7.31
C LEU A 606 -23.80 32.29 7.23
N PHE A 607 -23.10 31.27 6.72
CA PHE A 607 -21.64 31.28 6.60
C PHE A 607 -21.14 32.30 5.58
N LYS A 608 -21.88 32.51 4.48
CA LYS A 608 -21.59 33.56 3.49
C LYS A 608 -21.68 34.94 4.13
N THR A 609 -22.78 35.23 4.82
CA THR A 609 -23.03 36.54 5.47
C THR A 609 -21.98 36.85 6.54
N HIS A 610 -21.53 35.83 7.28
CA HIS A 610 -20.48 35.98 8.29
C HIS A 610 -19.05 35.92 7.71
N GLY A 611 -18.89 35.79 6.38
CA GLY A 611 -17.60 35.88 5.70
C GLY A 611 -16.74 34.62 5.75
N HIS A 612 -17.25 33.48 6.20
CA HIS A 612 -16.46 32.25 6.34
C HIS A 612 -16.03 31.67 4.98
N TYR A 613 -16.94 31.64 3.99
CA TYR A 613 -16.60 31.23 2.63
C TYR A 613 -15.56 32.14 1.97
N ARG A 614 -15.71 33.45 2.12
CA ARG A 614 -14.73 34.41 1.61
C ARG A 614 -13.37 34.22 2.25
N LYS A 615 -13.33 33.95 3.56
CA LYS A 615 -12.09 33.62 4.24
C LYS A 615 -11.48 32.33 3.68
N ALA A 616 -12.28 31.28 3.51
CA ALA A 616 -11.85 29.99 2.97
C ALA A 616 -11.27 30.08 1.55
N LEU A 617 -11.84 30.90 0.66
CA LEU A 617 -11.28 31.16 -0.67
C LEU A 617 -9.87 31.79 -0.64
N ASN A 618 -9.47 32.40 0.47
CA ASN A 618 -8.16 33.02 0.66
C ASN A 618 -7.26 32.22 1.63
N THR A 619 -7.68 31.02 2.04
CA THR A 619 -6.93 30.16 2.96
C THR A 619 -6.28 29.02 2.19
N ASN A 620 -5.00 28.78 2.46
CA ASN A 620 -4.30 27.61 1.93
C ASN A 620 -4.62 26.38 2.80
N PHE A 621 -5.57 25.56 2.37
CA PHE A 621 -5.88 24.28 3.03
C PHE A 621 -4.79 23.25 2.74
N ALA A 622 -4.47 22.42 3.74
CA ALA A 622 -3.46 21.37 3.60
C ALA A 622 -3.96 20.15 2.80
N GLY A 623 -5.25 19.82 2.90
CA GLY A 623 -5.88 18.70 2.19
C GLY A 623 -6.64 19.14 0.94
N ASP A 624 -6.36 18.50 -0.19
CA ASP A 624 -7.05 18.76 -1.46
C ASP A 624 -8.56 18.43 -1.36
N GLU A 625 -8.95 17.49 -0.50
CA GLU A 625 -10.36 17.12 -0.27
C GLU A 625 -11.17 18.28 0.33
N VAL A 626 -10.55 19.14 1.14
CA VAL A 626 -11.23 20.31 1.72
C VAL A 626 -11.42 21.40 0.66
N ILE A 627 -10.45 21.53 -0.26
CA ILE A 627 -10.52 22.46 -1.39
C ILE A 627 -11.65 22.02 -2.33
N GLU A 628 -11.71 20.73 -2.66
CA GLU A 628 -12.80 20.15 -3.45
C GLU A 628 -14.16 20.40 -2.79
N ALA A 629 -14.27 20.11 -1.49
CA ALA A 629 -15.52 20.34 -0.74
C ALA A 629 -15.95 21.82 -0.68
N LEU A 630 -15.00 22.76 -0.56
CA LEU A 630 -15.27 24.20 -0.65
C LEU A 630 -15.88 24.57 -2.01
N VAL A 631 -15.28 24.05 -3.09
CA VAL A 631 -15.72 24.28 -4.45
C VAL A 631 -17.09 23.65 -4.70
N ASP A 632 -17.31 22.43 -4.22
CA ASP A 632 -18.60 21.74 -4.28
C ASP A 632 -19.70 22.58 -3.62
N HIS A 633 -19.44 23.16 -2.43
CA HIS A 633 -20.42 24.00 -1.76
C HIS A 633 -20.84 25.21 -2.62
N ILE A 634 -19.87 25.88 -3.24
CA ILE A 634 -20.12 27.07 -4.06
C ILE A 634 -20.80 26.68 -5.38
N CYS A 635 -20.37 25.59 -6.01
CA CYS A 635 -20.96 25.07 -7.25
C CYS A 635 -22.40 24.59 -7.04
N ILE A 636 -22.70 23.93 -5.91
CA ILE A 636 -24.07 23.56 -5.53
C ILE A 636 -24.92 24.82 -5.34
N GLY A 637 -24.42 25.85 -4.65
CA GLY A 637 -25.10 27.14 -4.53
C GLY A 637 -25.41 27.79 -5.88
N TRP A 638 -24.48 27.70 -6.85
CA TRP A 638 -24.70 28.17 -8.22
C TRP A 638 -25.74 27.35 -8.98
N VAL A 639 -25.73 26.02 -8.85
CA VAL A 639 -26.72 25.12 -9.47
C VAL A 639 -28.12 25.36 -8.91
N GLN A 640 -28.23 25.68 -7.62
CA GLN A 640 -29.50 25.96 -6.92
C GLN A 640 -29.95 27.43 -6.98
N ASP A 641 -29.29 28.28 -7.78
CA ASP A 641 -29.62 29.71 -7.94
C ASP A 641 -29.42 30.58 -6.68
N TRP A 642 -28.63 30.13 -5.70
CA TRP A 642 -28.23 30.93 -4.52
C TRP A 642 -27.09 31.91 -4.82
N GLU A 643 -26.38 31.66 -5.92
CA GLU A 643 -25.25 32.44 -6.40
C GLU A 643 -25.47 32.87 -7.86
N THR A 644 -24.71 33.88 -8.34
CA THR A 644 -24.79 34.38 -9.71
C THR A 644 -23.43 34.83 -10.26
N LEU A 645 -23.23 34.68 -11.56
CA LEU A 645 -22.02 35.18 -12.24
C LEU A 645 -22.06 36.68 -12.51
N ASP A 646 -23.21 37.34 -12.34
CA ASP A 646 -23.40 38.77 -12.66
C ASP A 646 -23.13 39.70 -11.46
N ASP A 647 -22.76 39.16 -10.30
CA ASP A 647 -22.57 39.90 -9.05
C ASP A 647 -21.18 39.60 -8.47
N ASP A 648 -20.36 40.64 -8.28
CA ASP A 648 -19.01 40.50 -7.75
C ASP A 648 -18.96 40.07 -6.28
N THR A 649 -20.07 40.21 -5.57
CA THR A 649 -20.22 39.75 -4.18
C THR A 649 -20.57 38.27 -4.10
N SER A 650 -20.97 37.64 -5.22
CA SER A 650 -21.29 36.22 -5.31
C SER A 650 -20.05 35.33 -5.17
N LEU A 651 -20.20 34.20 -4.48
CA LEU A 651 -19.10 33.28 -4.21
C LEU A 651 -18.63 32.56 -5.48
N ILE A 652 -19.53 32.21 -6.41
CA ILE A 652 -19.13 31.58 -7.68
C ILE A 652 -18.33 32.56 -8.55
N TYR A 653 -18.70 33.84 -8.56
CA TYR A 653 -17.93 34.88 -9.24
C TYR A 653 -16.54 35.02 -8.62
N GLN A 654 -16.46 35.16 -7.29
CA GLN A 654 -15.17 35.29 -6.58
C GLN A 654 -14.28 34.06 -6.76
N LEU A 655 -14.86 32.87 -6.71
CA LEU A 655 -14.16 31.61 -6.93
C LEU A 655 -13.51 31.58 -8.32
N ILE A 656 -14.26 31.92 -9.38
CA ILE A 656 -13.69 31.94 -10.74
C ILE A 656 -12.65 33.06 -10.87
N LYS A 657 -12.95 34.27 -10.38
CA LYS A 657 -12.04 35.43 -10.48
C LYS A 657 -10.83 35.37 -9.56
N SER A 658 -10.73 34.37 -8.67
CA SER A 658 -9.50 34.08 -7.94
C SER A 658 -8.33 33.78 -8.87
N GLY A 659 -8.62 33.18 -10.04
CA GLY A 659 -7.61 32.74 -10.99
C GLY A 659 -6.75 31.57 -10.50
N ASP A 660 -7.04 30.98 -9.33
CA ASP A 660 -6.24 29.91 -8.74
C ASP A 660 -6.47 28.59 -9.51
N PRO A 661 -5.45 28.03 -10.18
CA PRO A 661 -5.60 26.82 -10.97
C PRO A 661 -6.16 25.63 -10.20
N LYS A 662 -5.86 25.48 -8.89
CA LYS A 662 -6.39 24.39 -8.07
C LYS A 662 -7.90 24.51 -7.89
N LEU A 663 -8.36 25.71 -7.50
CA LEU A 663 -9.78 26.00 -7.33
C LEU A 663 -10.54 25.86 -8.65
N LEU A 664 -9.98 26.37 -9.75
CA LEU A 664 -10.60 26.26 -11.08
C LEU A 664 -10.65 24.80 -11.56
N SER A 665 -9.62 24.01 -11.28
CA SER A 665 -9.61 22.57 -11.56
C SER A 665 -10.76 21.85 -10.85
N ALA A 666 -10.95 22.10 -9.55
CA ALA A 666 -12.03 21.49 -8.78
C ALA A 666 -13.43 21.82 -9.36
N ILE A 667 -13.64 23.01 -9.94
CA ILE A 667 -14.91 23.34 -10.62
C ILE A 667 -15.10 22.44 -11.84
N VAL A 668 -14.04 22.25 -12.64
CA VAL A 668 -14.08 21.38 -13.82
C VAL A 668 -14.44 19.95 -13.42
N HIS A 669 -13.80 19.43 -12.37
CA HIS A 669 -14.04 18.09 -11.84
C HIS A 669 -15.46 17.93 -11.30
N PHE A 670 -15.96 18.86 -10.49
CA PHE A 670 -17.33 18.83 -9.94
C PHE A 670 -18.39 18.61 -11.04
N PHE A 671 -18.34 19.40 -12.11
CA PHE A 671 -19.34 19.31 -13.18
C PHE A 671 -19.19 18.03 -14.02
N LEU A 672 -17.97 17.51 -14.18
CA LEU A 672 -17.75 16.23 -14.85
C LEU A 672 -18.33 15.06 -14.03
N GLU A 673 -18.12 15.05 -12.72
CA GLU A 673 -18.65 14.01 -11.83
C GLU A 673 -20.17 14.06 -11.74
N GLN A 674 -20.75 15.23 -11.48
CA GLN A 674 -22.21 15.42 -11.46
C GLN A 674 -22.85 15.02 -12.79
N GLY A 675 -22.18 15.32 -13.90
CA GLY A 675 -22.63 14.96 -15.24
C GLY A 675 -22.64 13.45 -15.50
N ASP A 676 -21.65 12.71 -14.99
CA ASP A 676 -21.58 11.26 -15.12
C ASP A 676 -22.59 10.56 -14.19
N GLU A 677 -22.68 10.97 -12.92
CA GLU A 677 -23.60 10.38 -11.92
C GLU A 677 -25.08 10.53 -12.31
N LEU A 678 -25.50 11.72 -12.74
CA LEU A 678 -26.89 12.01 -13.04
C LEU A 678 -27.35 11.42 -14.37
N ARG A 679 -26.43 11.22 -15.33
CA ARG A 679 -26.74 10.74 -16.67
C ARG A 679 -27.03 9.23 -16.73
N GLU A 680 -26.48 8.45 -15.82
CA GLU A 680 -26.70 7.00 -15.77
C GLU A 680 -28.05 6.60 -15.15
N ASN A 681 -28.82 7.57 -14.65
CA ASN A 681 -30.06 7.32 -13.92
C ASN A 681 -31.32 7.77 -14.70
N SER A 682 -32.35 6.92 -14.71
CA SER A 682 -33.63 7.17 -15.39
C SER A 682 -34.72 7.75 -14.47
N GLU A 683 -34.39 8.02 -13.20
CA GLU A 683 -35.32 8.62 -12.25
C GLU A 683 -35.68 10.08 -12.63
N PRO A 684 -36.97 10.45 -12.63
CA PRO A 684 -37.43 11.78 -13.04
C PRO A 684 -36.78 12.94 -12.27
N GLU A 685 -36.55 12.77 -10.97
CA GLU A 685 -35.94 13.80 -10.10
C GLU A 685 -34.48 14.07 -10.49
N LYS A 686 -33.72 13.01 -10.81
CA LYS A 686 -32.33 13.12 -11.27
C LYS A 686 -32.23 13.70 -12.66
N MET A 687 -33.19 13.40 -13.55
CA MET A 687 -33.27 14.04 -14.87
C MET A 687 -33.48 15.56 -14.73
N LYS A 688 -34.35 15.98 -13.82
CA LYS A 688 -34.55 17.42 -13.55
C LYS A 688 -33.28 18.06 -12.99
N ALA A 689 -32.58 17.40 -12.07
CA ALA A 689 -31.31 17.88 -11.54
C ALA A 689 -30.23 17.95 -12.64
N TYR A 690 -30.20 16.98 -13.55
CA TYR A 690 -29.30 16.99 -14.71
C TYR A 690 -29.57 18.19 -15.63
N ASP A 691 -30.85 18.49 -15.91
CA ASP A 691 -31.22 19.65 -16.72
C ASP A 691 -30.81 20.98 -16.05
N GLN A 692 -30.91 21.07 -14.72
CA GLN A 692 -30.43 22.22 -13.95
C GLN A 692 -28.91 22.38 -14.10
N VAL A 693 -28.14 21.31 -13.85
CA VAL A 693 -26.67 21.32 -14.02
C VAL A 693 -26.30 21.72 -15.44
N LYS A 694 -26.95 21.12 -16.44
CA LYS A 694 -26.73 21.38 -17.86
C LYS A 694 -26.94 22.84 -18.25
N ALA A 695 -27.98 23.48 -17.72
CA ALA A 695 -28.26 24.90 -17.96
C ALA A 695 -27.12 25.81 -17.44
N LYS A 696 -26.34 25.36 -16.45
CA LYS A 696 -25.23 26.09 -15.85
C LYS A 696 -23.89 25.90 -16.56
N ILE A 697 -23.73 24.84 -17.36
CA ILE A 697 -22.47 24.48 -18.02
C ILE A 697 -21.99 25.58 -18.97
N LYS A 698 -22.81 26.00 -19.95
CA LYS A 698 -22.35 26.96 -20.98
C LYS A 698 -21.94 28.32 -20.37
N PRO A 699 -22.73 28.94 -19.46
CA PRO A 699 -22.32 30.18 -18.78
C PRO A 699 -21.03 30.01 -17.98
N ALA A 700 -20.91 28.94 -17.19
CA ALA A 700 -19.71 28.69 -16.40
C ALA A 700 -18.48 28.47 -17.29
N TRP A 701 -18.64 27.74 -18.41
CA TRP A 701 -17.56 27.47 -19.36
C TRP A 701 -17.03 28.78 -19.94
N GLY A 702 -17.91 29.69 -20.37
CA GLY A 702 -17.48 30.97 -20.94
C GLY A 702 -16.58 31.77 -20.00
N VAL A 703 -17.00 31.95 -18.74
CA VAL A 703 -16.24 32.73 -17.75
C VAL A 703 -14.96 32.01 -17.32
N LEU A 704 -15.00 30.68 -17.12
CA LEU A 704 -13.81 29.88 -16.81
C LEU A 704 -12.79 29.94 -17.94
N PHE A 705 -13.24 29.77 -19.18
CA PHE A 705 -12.37 29.81 -20.35
C PHE A 705 -11.71 31.18 -20.50
N GLU A 706 -12.47 32.27 -20.34
CA GLU A 706 -11.91 33.62 -20.38
C GLU A 706 -10.84 33.81 -19.30
N GLU A 707 -11.09 33.35 -18.07
CA GLU A 707 -10.15 33.51 -16.97
C GLU A 707 -8.88 32.67 -17.17
N LEU A 708 -9.03 31.38 -17.50
CA LEU A 708 -7.91 30.47 -17.76
C LEU A 708 -7.06 30.91 -18.96
N SER A 709 -7.69 31.50 -19.98
CA SER A 709 -6.99 31.95 -21.18
C SER A 709 -6.01 33.10 -20.93
N LYS A 710 -6.17 33.87 -19.85
CA LYS A 710 -5.30 35.01 -19.53
C LYS A 710 -3.84 34.61 -19.31
N ASN A 711 -3.61 33.40 -18.80
CA ASN A 711 -2.28 32.86 -18.49
C ASN A 711 -2.09 31.48 -19.15
N SER A 712 -2.69 31.26 -20.32
CA SER A 712 -2.67 29.96 -21.04
C SER A 712 -1.26 29.47 -21.42
N GLU A 713 -0.24 30.31 -21.32
CA GLU A 713 1.17 29.96 -21.48
C GLU A 713 1.77 29.20 -20.30
N LEU A 714 1.16 29.29 -19.11
CA LEU A 714 1.63 28.62 -17.89
C LEU A 714 1.07 27.19 -17.79
N VAL A 715 1.93 26.24 -17.40
CA VAL A 715 1.60 24.80 -17.37
C VAL A 715 0.42 24.50 -16.44
N GLU A 716 0.37 25.12 -15.26
CA GLU A 716 -0.71 24.91 -14.28
C GLU A 716 -2.11 25.30 -14.82
N TYR A 717 -2.19 26.31 -15.70
CA TYR A 717 -3.46 26.69 -16.35
C TYR A 717 -3.81 25.77 -17.52
N GLN A 718 -2.79 25.29 -18.25
CA GLN A 718 -2.96 24.29 -19.29
C GLN A 718 -3.51 22.97 -18.73
N GLU A 719 -3.06 22.59 -17.54
CA GLU A 719 -3.53 21.42 -16.80
C GLU A 719 -5.01 21.49 -16.42
N VAL A 720 -5.59 22.69 -16.31
CA VAL A 720 -7.05 22.90 -16.12
C VAL A 720 -7.77 23.01 -17.47
N LEU A 721 -7.19 23.70 -18.45
CA LEU A 721 -7.77 23.90 -19.78
C LEU A 721 -8.00 22.58 -20.52
N GLY A 722 -7.12 21.60 -20.37
CA GLY A 722 -7.25 20.28 -20.98
C GLY A 722 -8.54 19.55 -20.56
N PRO A 723 -8.70 19.21 -19.25
CA PRO A 723 -9.90 18.59 -18.69
C PRO A 723 -11.21 19.33 -18.99
N LEU A 724 -11.19 20.66 -19.10
CA LEU A 724 -12.37 21.47 -19.43
C LEU A 724 -13.03 21.06 -20.75
N SER A 725 -12.26 20.55 -21.73
CA SER A 725 -12.81 20.01 -22.98
C SER A 725 -13.81 18.85 -22.77
N GLY A 726 -13.71 18.12 -21.65
CA GLY A 726 -14.63 17.04 -21.28
C GLY A 726 -16.07 17.52 -21.08
N TRP A 727 -16.30 18.80 -20.78
CA TRP A 727 -17.64 19.39 -20.66
C TRP A 727 -18.44 19.35 -21.97
N LEU A 728 -17.80 19.05 -23.11
CA LEU A 728 -18.47 18.79 -24.38
C LEU A 728 -19.56 17.71 -24.25
N GLY A 729 -19.37 16.74 -23.35
CA GLY A 729 -20.34 15.69 -23.06
C GLY A 729 -21.61 16.16 -22.35
N LEU A 730 -21.59 17.38 -21.79
CA LEU A 730 -22.62 17.96 -20.92
C LEU A 730 -23.46 19.04 -21.62
N ILE A 731 -23.28 19.26 -22.91
CA ILE A 731 -24.06 20.25 -23.70
C ILE A 731 -24.83 19.56 -24.82
N ASP A 732 -25.87 20.22 -25.35
CA ASP A 732 -26.73 19.65 -26.40
C ASP A 732 -26.27 19.91 -27.83
N THR A 733 -25.60 21.04 -28.04
CA THR A 733 -25.22 21.55 -29.36
C THR A 733 -23.88 22.26 -29.26
N VAL A 734 -23.05 22.09 -30.28
CA VAL A 734 -21.76 22.78 -30.42
C VAL A 734 -21.94 24.00 -31.32
N ASP A 735 -22.12 25.17 -30.71
CA ASP A 735 -22.13 26.44 -31.45
C ASP A 735 -20.71 26.99 -31.65
N VAL A 736 -20.60 28.19 -32.25
CA VAL A 736 -19.32 28.81 -32.59
C VAL A 736 -18.47 29.11 -31.35
N GLU A 737 -19.09 29.48 -30.23
CA GLU A 737 -18.38 29.81 -28.99
C GLU A 737 -17.79 28.54 -28.37
N VAL A 738 -18.65 27.52 -28.19
CA VAL A 738 -18.24 26.21 -27.67
C VAL A 738 -17.16 25.59 -28.54
N LEU A 739 -17.31 25.65 -29.87
CA LEU A 739 -16.31 25.12 -30.79
C LEU A 739 -14.95 25.78 -30.55
N ASN A 740 -14.90 27.10 -30.39
CA ASN A 740 -13.66 27.81 -30.12
C ASN A 740 -13.04 27.40 -28.78
N TRP A 741 -13.85 27.27 -27.73
CA TRP A 741 -13.37 26.86 -26.41
C TRP A 741 -12.77 25.44 -26.43
N VAL A 742 -13.49 24.47 -27.01
CA VAL A 742 -13.02 23.08 -27.10
C VAL A 742 -11.75 22.97 -27.94
N LYS A 743 -11.68 23.68 -29.07
CA LYS A 743 -10.50 23.67 -29.96
C LYS A 743 -9.24 24.14 -29.26
N GLU A 744 -9.36 25.12 -28.36
CA GLU A 744 -8.22 25.61 -27.61
C GLU A 744 -7.89 24.68 -26.44
N SER A 745 -8.88 24.30 -25.64
CA SER A 745 -8.73 23.36 -24.52
C SER A 745 -8.09 22.02 -24.91
N ILE A 746 -8.51 21.42 -26.03
CA ILE A 746 -8.07 20.08 -26.44
C ILE A 746 -6.57 20.01 -26.78
N ARG A 747 -5.94 21.15 -27.09
CA ARG A 747 -4.50 21.24 -27.37
C ARG A 747 -3.65 21.04 -26.13
N HIS A 748 -4.19 21.40 -24.97
CA HIS A 748 -3.52 21.39 -23.67
C HIS A 748 -3.66 20.06 -22.93
N ILE A 749 -4.39 19.10 -23.49
CA ILE A 749 -4.48 17.74 -22.97
C ILE A 749 -3.05 17.12 -22.93
N ASN A 750 -2.50 16.95 -21.71
CA ASN A 750 -1.12 16.51 -21.43
C ASN A 750 -1.09 15.10 -20.79
N LYS A 751 0.03 14.37 -20.87
CA LYS A 751 0.17 12.94 -20.47
C LYS A 751 0.16 12.57 -18.97
N PRO A 752 0.18 13.44 -17.93
CA PRO A 752 0.06 12.92 -16.56
C PRO A 752 -1.33 12.31 -16.30
N SER A 753 -1.46 11.58 -15.19
CA SER A 753 -2.63 10.80 -14.78
C SER A 753 -3.96 11.55 -14.98
N GLY A 754 -4.95 10.90 -15.64
CA GLY A 754 -6.30 11.45 -15.88
C GLY A 754 -6.57 11.90 -17.32
N TYR A 755 -5.52 12.06 -18.14
CA TYR A 755 -5.58 12.35 -19.58
C TYR A 755 -6.53 11.46 -20.39
N TYR A 756 -6.40 10.15 -20.19
CA TYR A 756 -7.13 9.15 -20.98
C TYR A 756 -8.65 9.26 -20.73
N ILE A 757 -9.03 9.52 -19.49
CA ILE A 757 -10.43 9.70 -19.09
C ILE A 757 -11.03 10.91 -19.81
N THR A 758 -10.30 12.03 -19.85
CA THR A 758 -10.75 13.26 -20.51
C THR A 758 -10.94 13.06 -22.01
N ILE A 759 -9.95 12.51 -22.71
CA ILE A 759 -10.07 12.33 -24.16
C ILE A 759 -11.14 11.31 -24.51
N SER A 760 -11.29 10.23 -23.73
CA SER A 760 -12.38 9.27 -23.90
C SER A 760 -13.76 9.93 -23.76
N ARG A 761 -13.93 10.81 -22.76
CA ARG A 761 -15.16 11.62 -22.60
C ARG A 761 -15.42 12.51 -23.82
N VAL A 762 -14.40 13.18 -24.35
CA VAL A 762 -14.52 14.01 -25.56
C VAL A 762 -14.94 13.18 -26.77
N ILE A 763 -14.29 12.04 -27.03
CA ILE A 763 -14.64 11.17 -28.16
C ILE A 763 -16.10 10.68 -28.08
N LYS A 764 -16.52 10.21 -26.90
CA LYS A 764 -17.92 9.81 -26.66
C LYS A 764 -18.89 10.96 -26.87
N ALA A 765 -18.51 12.18 -26.50
CA ALA A 765 -19.31 13.37 -26.74
C ALA A 765 -19.42 13.71 -28.24
N LEU A 766 -18.32 13.63 -28.98
CA LEU A 766 -18.29 13.87 -30.43
C LEU A 766 -19.23 12.92 -31.19
N LEU A 767 -19.28 11.64 -30.80
CA LEU A 767 -20.22 10.67 -31.38
C LEU A 767 -21.69 11.07 -31.17
N LYS A 768 -22.05 11.68 -30.04
CA LYS A 768 -23.42 12.19 -29.83
C LYS A 768 -23.72 13.39 -30.71
N HIS A 769 -22.74 14.27 -30.86
CA HIS A 769 -22.89 15.55 -31.55
C HIS A 769 -22.83 15.43 -33.06
N VAL A 770 -22.22 14.39 -33.63
CA VAL A 770 -22.00 14.27 -35.09
C VAL A 770 -23.29 14.31 -35.89
N SER A 771 -24.40 13.83 -35.33
CA SER A 771 -25.72 13.88 -35.99
C SER A 771 -26.36 15.27 -35.99
N LYS A 772 -25.96 16.15 -35.06
CA LYS A 772 -26.53 17.49 -34.88
C LYS A 772 -25.64 18.59 -35.46
N THR A 773 -24.33 18.52 -35.22
CA THR A 773 -23.34 19.54 -35.60
C THR A 773 -22.09 18.88 -36.23
N PRO A 774 -22.22 18.24 -37.40
CA PRO A 774 -21.14 17.46 -38.03
C PRO A 774 -19.88 18.28 -38.35
N ASP A 775 -20.03 19.52 -38.84
CA ASP A 775 -18.90 20.40 -39.17
C ASP A 775 -18.05 20.75 -37.93
N ALA A 776 -18.72 21.01 -36.80
CA ALA A 776 -18.05 21.32 -35.54
C ALA A 776 -17.31 20.10 -34.99
N VAL A 777 -17.94 18.92 -35.02
CA VAL A 777 -17.33 17.65 -34.57
C VAL A 777 -16.06 17.36 -35.35
N ALA A 778 -16.12 17.53 -36.66
CA ALA A 778 -14.97 17.34 -37.53
C ALA A 778 -13.80 18.29 -37.21
N GLU A 779 -14.10 19.57 -37.01
CA GLU A 779 -13.08 20.56 -36.68
C GLU A 779 -12.43 20.27 -35.32
N ILE A 780 -13.18 19.70 -34.36
CA ILE A 780 -12.63 19.27 -33.07
C ILE A 780 -11.67 18.08 -33.24
N TYR A 781 -12.03 17.04 -34.02
CA TYR A 781 -11.12 15.93 -34.32
C TYR A 781 -9.79 16.43 -34.91
N ARG A 782 -9.83 17.47 -35.75
CA ARG A 782 -8.64 18.09 -36.35
C ARG A 782 -7.69 18.71 -35.33
N GLN A 783 -8.21 19.16 -34.18
CA GLN A 783 -7.39 19.77 -33.13
C GLN A 783 -6.81 18.75 -32.15
N ILE A 784 -7.22 17.47 -32.21
CA ILE A 784 -6.65 16.43 -31.35
C ILE A 784 -5.15 16.28 -31.66
N PRO A 785 -4.24 16.50 -30.69
CA PRO A 785 -2.82 16.47 -30.96
C PRO A 785 -2.36 15.09 -31.44
N GLN A 786 -1.44 15.04 -32.42
CA GLN A 786 -1.02 13.77 -33.04
C GLN A 786 -0.46 12.75 -32.02
N ARG A 787 0.21 13.24 -30.98
CA ARG A 787 0.73 12.43 -29.85
C ARG A 787 -0.34 11.67 -29.06
N VAL A 788 -1.61 12.06 -29.21
CA VAL A 788 -2.76 11.50 -28.50
C VAL A 788 -3.44 10.38 -29.26
N LEU A 789 -3.26 10.34 -30.58
CA LEU A 789 -4.01 9.45 -31.46
C LEU A 789 -3.71 7.98 -31.20
N THR A 790 -2.47 7.64 -30.82
CA THR A 790 -2.06 6.26 -30.51
C THR A 790 -2.78 5.68 -29.30
N ASP A 791 -3.25 6.54 -28.39
CA ASP A 791 -3.89 6.13 -27.14
C ASP A 791 -5.41 5.91 -27.33
N LEU A 792 -5.96 6.20 -28.52
CA LEU A 792 -7.40 6.12 -28.84
C LEU A 792 -7.85 4.75 -29.39
N GLN A 793 -7.02 3.71 -29.28
CA GLN A 793 -7.38 2.36 -29.77
C GLN A 793 -8.61 1.80 -29.07
N THR A 794 -8.78 2.11 -27.79
CA THR A 794 -9.92 1.75 -26.95
C THR A 794 -11.23 2.40 -27.36
N GLU A 795 -11.18 3.52 -28.09
CA GLU A 795 -12.31 4.29 -28.60
C GLU A 795 -12.58 4.01 -30.09
N GLU A 796 -11.89 3.04 -30.68
CA GLU A 796 -11.94 2.68 -32.10
C GLU A 796 -13.39 2.60 -32.63
N ASP A 797 -14.28 1.92 -31.91
CA ASP A 797 -15.67 1.73 -32.34
C ASP A 797 -16.43 3.05 -32.44
N ASP A 798 -16.26 3.96 -31.48
CA ASP A 798 -16.96 5.24 -31.45
C ASP A 798 -16.41 6.19 -32.51
N ILE A 799 -15.11 6.15 -32.77
CA ILE A 799 -14.45 6.93 -33.82
C ILE A 799 -14.90 6.41 -35.20
N LYS A 800 -14.91 5.08 -35.42
CA LYS A 800 -15.40 4.45 -36.66
C LYS A 800 -16.85 4.83 -36.95
N LYS A 801 -17.72 4.80 -35.93
CA LYS A 801 -19.13 5.23 -36.07
C LYS A 801 -19.22 6.70 -36.48
N THR A 802 -18.45 7.56 -35.82
CA THR A 802 -18.42 9.00 -36.12
C THR A 802 -18.01 9.26 -37.57
N VAL A 803 -16.93 8.63 -38.04
CA VAL A 803 -16.45 8.74 -39.42
C VAL A 803 -17.48 8.23 -40.44
N ARG A 804 -18.12 7.07 -40.18
CA ARG A 804 -19.22 6.57 -41.04
C ARG A 804 -20.38 7.56 -41.13
N ILE A 805 -20.75 8.18 -40.01
CA ILE A 805 -21.82 9.19 -40.01
C ILE A 805 -21.44 10.39 -40.87
N LEU A 806 -20.19 10.87 -40.79
CA LEU A 806 -19.70 11.98 -41.63
C LEU A 806 -19.76 11.65 -43.13
N TYR A 807 -19.29 10.46 -43.54
CA TYR A 807 -19.41 10.01 -44.94
C TYR A 807 -20.88 9.93 -45.39
N ASN A 808 -21.76 9.35 -44.56
CA ASN A 808 -23.17 9.21 -44.89
C ASN A 808 -23.89 10.56 -45.05
N HIS A 809 -23.44 11.60 -44.35
CA HIS A 809 -23.98 12.96 -44.45
C HIS A 809 -23.25 13.83 -45.50
N LYS A 810 -22.42 13.23 -46.36
CA LYS A 810 -21.68 13.89 -47.46
C LYS A 810 -20.59 14.87 -47.01
N TYR A 811 -20.06 14.72 -45.79
CA TYR A 811 -18.87 15.44 -45.34
C TYR A 811 -17.60 14.65 -45.70
N THR A 812 -17.46 14.26 -46.97
CA THR A 812 -16.41 13.35 -47.45
C THR A 812 -15.01 13.94 -47.27
N ASP A 813 -14.78 15.18 -47.75
CA ASP A 813 -13.48 15.88 -47.60
C ASP A 813 -13.00 15.98 -46.15
N VAL A 814 -13.95 15.95 -45.22
CA VAL A 814 -13.74 16.12 -43.80
C VAL A 814 -13.43 14.78 -43.14
N ALA A 815 -14.21 13.75 -43.46
CA ALA A 815 -13.97 12.38 -43.03
C ALA A 815 -12.62 11.86 -43.54
N ASP A 816 -12.26 12.20 -44.78
CA ASP A 816 -10.97 11.88 -45.41
C ASP A 816 -9.81 12.47 -44.61
N LYS A 817 -9.90 13.74 -44.23
CA LYS A 817 -8.87 14.42 -43.41
C LYS A 817 -8.70 13.79 -42.03
N ILE A 818 -9.78 13.34 -41.41
CA ILE A 818 -9.71 12.61 -40.13
C ILE A 818 -8.97 11.28 -40.35
N CYS A 819 -9.35 10.51 -41.37
CA CYS A 819 -8.67 9.26 -41.71
C CYS A 819 -7.17 9.48 -42.00
N GLU A 820 -6.82 10.52 -42.75
CA GLU A 820 -5.43 10.88 -43.02
C GLU A 820 -4.66 11.27 -41.75
N GLN A 821 -5.27 12.01 -40.84
CA GLN A 821 -4.65 12.43 -39.59
C GLN A 821 -4.33 11.22 -38.70
N PHE A 822 -5.26 10.27 -38.57
CA PHE A 822 -5.02 9.01 -37.86
C PHE A 822 -3.92 8.19 -38.54
N GLY A 823 -3.94 8.08 -39.88
CA GLY A 823 -2.89 7.41 -40.63
C GLY A 823 -1.50 8.04 -40.45
N LYS A 824 -1.38 9.37 -40.47
CA LYS A 824 -0.14 10.10 -40.17
C LYS A 824 0.31 9.89 -38.72
N GLY A 825 -0.62 9.67 -37.80
CA GLY A 825 -0.36 9.30 -36.40
C GLY A 825 0.03 7.85 -36.17
N GLY A 826 0.11 7.02 -37.23
CA GLY A 826 0.44 5.59 -37.11
C GLY A 826 -0.75 4.70 -36.72
N VAL A 827 -1.99 5.22 -36.79
CA VAL A 827 -3.22 4.53 -36.40
C VAL A 827 -4.06 4.21 -37.64
N TYR A 828 -4.26 2.92 -37.94
CA TYR A 828 -4.77 2.48 -39.24
C TYR A 828 -6.17 1.84 -39.23
N PHE A 829 -6.86 1.77 -38.08
CA PHE A 829 -8.18 1.13 -38.00
C PHE A 829 -9.28 1.84 -38.82
N LEU A 830 -9.06 3.10 -39.23
CA LEU A 830 -9.98 3.85 -40.11
C LEU A 830 -9.79 3.55 -41.60
N ARG A 831 -8.69 2.89 -41.99
CA ARG A 831 -8.35 2.61 -43.39
C ARG A 831 -9.45 1.85 -44.15
N PRO A 832 -10.07 0.79 -43.60
CA PRO A 832 -11.14 0.09 -44.32
C PRO A 832 -12.34 1.00 -44.65
N ILE A 833 -12.71 1.91 -43.75
CA ILE A 833 -13.82 2.84 -43.94
C ILE A 833 -13.46 3.89 -44.99
N TYR A 834 -12.22 4.39 -44.97
CA TYR A 834 -11.73 5.30 -46.01
C TYR A 834 -11.79 4.63 -47.39
N ASP A 835 -11.24 3.43 -47.54
CA ASP A 835 -11.20 2.70 -48.82
C ASP A 835 -12.61 2.35 -49.36
N GLU A 836 -13.60 2.13 -48.49
CA GLU A 836 -15.01 1.91 -48.86
C GLU A 836 -15.64 3.11 -49.57
N HIS A 837 -15.27 4.34 -49.18
CA HIS A 837 -15.89 5.58 -49.65
C HIS A 837 -15.10 6.32 -50.74
N GLN A 838 -13.93 5.81 -51.14
CA GLN A 838 -13.13 6.31 -52.26
C GLN A 838 -13.41 5.56 -53.58
N ARG A 839 -14.34 4.59 -53.57
CA ARG A 839 -14.84 3.86 -54.74
C ARG A 839 -16.18 4.44 -55.20
#